data_AF-A0A8J6W817-F1
#
_entry.id   AF-A0A8J6W817-F1
#
_cell.length_a   1.000
_cell.length_b   1.000
_cell.length_c   1.000
_cell.angle_alpha   90.00
_cell.angle_beta   90.00
_cell.angle_gamma   90.00
#
_symmetry.space_group_name_H-M   'P 1'
#
loop_
_entity.id
_entity.type
_entity.pdbx_description
1 polymer ?
#
loop_
_entity_poly.entity_id
_entity_poly.type
_entity_poly.pdbx_seq_one_letter_code
_entity_poly.pdbx_strand_id
1 'polypeptide(L)'
;MKRQHWAGSLAAVACLLASPAWAEPGVPPAEALAVQPWAGISFETTGGSRDFGSLEGFLPLGQVPGQQILFLQGRARLDTAGFLGSNLMLGYRTLGGDRTSLTGGYVGLDTQAHGGGTFYQAGAGLEHINNGWELRGNVYWPLGDRSTATSLLSTPFFEGNQLLLPTTRQVAMAGGDVSVGGAIATLGSLGTLNAYGGLYYYSPPDQPGFFGGRAWLAASPTSGLNLRLGLQHDDYFGTNVLLQTGFSWGGAGPQTAATGLALGQPIQRTMGITLGAEARVQAAIDPDTNQAYRFYHVQPGSNVAGDGTAAAPYGAIDPALGVANSGDRVYVQPGSLASGFTIPTGVQVLSTGPIQPLRTQIGTLALPGSGSGLLPHVPGTVVMGHDSLLSGFAVAPEPGQDGIQAQGVRSVTILDNQVLSARNGILLNDVSGNLIVRRNQIQDASESGILLNISGQTVDTADLSNNDIHRAADDGLLVRAADGSQINSLQLSQNRIGSTGENGIAVLSDNSRVGTVAIAQTQITAAGENGVLVLAGAGGQIDNLALSQLDLGTTGTNGLLLLAEDGGTIAATTVADVTLEQSQANGVLLLAENGAYMGPVDLTQLQLAATAENGVAVLAFEGSRLGPLMLSQSNLGQVGSNGVLVLADTNSALADTTLDAVAIQSAGANGLLVLGQNGSSLATVTVNDLAVNQADSNGLVVIADSGSQIAAATLSAPQVASAGANGVLVLANNSGQIATVTLNGGDIQQASENGVLVLANSGGQIQSLAVTNTEIGSEGSATAIAANGILILSAQGSRIGTATVNGNQLTGVGAAGIELIASGQSQVGTARISGNQLNAIDGDGIFVLTEGQSQISQNTITGNQLQTIDQAGIQVLALNQGQISATQISDNTLETIGTDGIVAFAATGGQLATVTADSNRVSQVAQDGLSLFATDGGTIDRAALVNNQTQTVGNNGIFGFADGTSRFSTLTVVGNQIQESGNHAVELGSESAQPLCAQITNNQSIATTNLDANLFVGANSTLQVVDLAQLNQLNNGTFTQINNAGATTGSQGNPPCP
;
A
#
# COMPACT_ATOMS: atom_id res chain seq x y z
N MET A 1 -40.09 -38.27 -13.50
CA MET A 1 -41.03 -39.42 -13.35
C MET A 1 -40.28 -40.73 -13.61
N LYS A 2 -40.68 -41.81 -12.93
CA LYS A 2 -40.14 -43.19 -12.94
C LYS A 2 -38.97 -43.49 -11.98
N ARG A 3 -39.32 -43.44 -10.68
CA ARG A 3 -38.97 -44.51 -9.72
C ARG A 3 -39.79 -45.75 -10.09
N GLN A 4 -39.14 -46.91 -10.20
CA GLN A 4 -39.62 -48.30 -10.44
C GLN A 4 -38.58 -48.91 -11.42
N HIS A 5 -37.70 -49.86 -11.10
CA HIS A 5 -37.86 -51.09 -10.33
C HIS A 5 -36.50 -51.44 -9.67
N TRP A 6 -36.46 -51.49 -8.34
CA TRP A 6 -35.38 -52.12 -7.57
C TRP A 6 -36.04 -53.11 -6.62
N ALA A 7 -36.41 -54.28 -7.16
CA ALA A 7 -36.84 -55.46 -6.40
C ALA A 7 -36.91 -56.63 -7.37
N GLY A 8 -35.80 -57.35 -7.55
CA GLY A 8 -35.84 -58.57 -8.36
C GLY A 8 -34.52 -59.02 -8.99
N SER A 9 -33.36 -58.90 -8.34
CA SER A 9 -32.14 -59.56 -8.83
C SER A 9 -31.06 -59.85 -7.77
N LEU A 10 -31.40 -59.92 -6.47
CA LEU A 10 -30.45 -60.31 -5.41
C LEU A 10 -30.67 -61.73 -4.86
N ALA A 11 -31.62 -62.50 -5.42
CA ALA A 11 -31.97 -63.83 -4.95
C ALA A 11 -31.41 -64.99 -5.79
N ALA A 12 -30.55 -64.72 -6.79
CA ALA A 12 -30.05 -65.75 -7.72
C ALA A 12 -28.55 -66.08 -7.60
N VAL A 13 -27.78 -65.41 -6.72
CA VAL A 13 -26.33 -65.65 -6.58
C VAL A 13 -25.96 -66.45 -5.32
N ALA A 14 -26.93 -66.77 -4.46
CA ALA A 14 -26.71 -67.61 -3.27
C ALA A 14 -26.93 -69.12 -3.50
N CYS A 15 -27.12 -69.58 -4.75
CA CYS A 15 -27.59 -70.95 -5.02
C CYS A 15 -26.64 -71.80 -5.89
N LEU A 16 -25.32 -71.55 -5.87
CA LEU A 16 -24.32 -72.37 -6.59
C LEU A 16 -23.08 -72.75 -5.76
N LEU A 17 -23.17 -72.65 -4.44
CA LEU A 17 -22.23 -73.32 -3.52
C LEU A 17 -22.92 -74.54 -2.88
N ALA A 18 -23.40 -75.46 -3.72
CA ALA A 18 -23.84 -76.77 -3.28
C ALA A 18 -22.59 -77.65 -3.11
N SER A 19 -22.13 -77.80 -1.88
CA SER A 19 -21.15 -78.79 -1.47
C SER A 19 -21.74 -80.21 -1.63
N PRO A 20 -21.11 -81.15 -2.35
CA PRO A 20 -21.36 -82.55 -2.13
C PRO A 20 -20.51 -83.01 -0.93
N ALA A 21 -21.17 -83.21 0.21
CA ALA A 21 -20.63 -83.99 1.30
C ALA A 21 -20.61 -85.47 0.89
N TRP A 22 -19.43 -86.08 0.80
CA TRP A 22 -19.26 -87.54 0.76
C TRP A 22 -18.26 -87.93 1.84
N ALA A 23 -18.66 -88.86 2.70
CA ALA A 23 -17.85 -89.40 3.79
C ALA A 23 -16.95 -90.57 3.31
N GLU A 24 -15.71 -90.56 3.83
CA GLU A 24 -14.63 -91.56 4.06
C GLU A 24 -14.74 -93.04 3.59
N PRO A 25 -13.59 -93.78 3.39
CA PRO A 25 -12.32 -93.66 4.15
C PRO A 25 -10.96 -93.88 3.42
N GLY A 26 -9.91 -93.26 3.98
CA GLY A 26 -8.61 -93.89 4.25
C GLY A 26 -7.53 -93.94 3.15
N VAL A 27 -6.63 -92.94 3.12
CA VAL A 27 -5.17 -93.08 2.85
C VAL A 27 -4.43 -91.95 3.62
N PRO A 28 -3.29 -92.20 4.31
CA PRO A 28 -2.52 -91.16 5.00
C PRO A 28 -1.92 -90.13 4.02
N PRO A 29 -1.56 -88.92 4.50
CA PRO A 29 -1.18 -87.82 3.62
C PRO A 29 0.20 -88.07 3.00
N ALA A 30 0.26 -88.17 1.67
CA ALA A 30 1.42 -87.60 0.97
C ALA A 30 1.31 -86.08 1.19
N GLU A 31 2.33 -85.45 1.79
CA GLU A 31 2.34 -84.04 2.18
C GLU A 31 1.67 -83.14 1.13
N ALA A 32 0.38 -82.88 1.31
CA ALA A 32 -0.36 -82.01 0.43
C ALA A 32 0.04 -80.59 0.85
N LEU A 33 1.00 -80.02 0.12
CA LEU A 33 1.48 -78.67 0.42
C LEU A 33 0.30 -77.71 0.34
N ALA A 34 0.00 -77.05 1.47
CA ALA A 34 -0.93 -75.94 1.48
C ALA A 34 -0.40 -74.85 0.54
N VAL A 35 -1.28 -74.33 -0.33
CA VAL A 35 -0.95 -73.19 -1.19
C VAL A 35 -0.53 -72.04 -0.28
N GLN A 36 0.62 -71.45 -0.56
CA GLN A 36 1.15 -70.32 0.20
C GLN A 36 0.77 -69.00 -0.48
N PRO A 37 0.72 -67.90 0.28
CA PRO A 37 0.64 -66.57 -0.32
C PRO A 37 1.83 -66.32 -1.24
N TRP A 38 1.57 -65.68 -2.38
CA TRP A 38 2.62 -65.25 -3.30
C TRP A 38 2.30 -63.85 -3.84
N ALA A 39 3.34 -63.16 -4.26
CA ALA A 39 3.27 -61.85 -4.89
C ALA A 39 4.01 -61.88 -6.23
N GLY A 40 3.66 -60.96 -7.14
CA GLY A 40 4.29 -60.88 -8.44
C GLY A 40 4.30 -59.46 -9.00
N ILE A 41 5.25 -59.21 -9.89
CA ILE A 41 5.25 -58.06 -10.77
C ILE A 41 5.09 -58.54 -12.20
N SER A 42 4.35 -57.79 -13.01
CA SER A 42 4.26 -58.06 -14.44
C SER A 42 4.15 -56.79 -15.24
N PHE A 43 4.54 -56.89 -16.51
CA PHE A 43 4.27 -55.90 -17.54
C PHE A 43 3.47 -56.58 -18.65
N GLU A 44 2.41 -55.92 -19.10
CA GLU A 44 1.52 -56.42 -20.15
C GLU A 44 1.26 -55.32 -21.16
N THR A 45 1.47 -55.64 -22.45
CA THR A 45 0.91 -54.84 -23.54
C THR A 45 -0.52 -55.28 -23.81
N THR A 46 -1.41 -54.32 -24.09
CA THR A 46 -2.83 -54.62 -24.28
C THR A 46 -3.38 -54.06 -25.58
N GLY A 47 -4.33 -54.76 -26.20
CA GLY A 47 -5.16 -54.17 -27.26
C GLY A 47 -6.53 -53.83 -26.68
N GLY A 48 -6.84 -52.53 -26.62
CA GLY A 48 -8.08 -51.98 -26.03
C GLY A 48 -7.88 -51.19 -24.72
N SER A 49 -6.65 -51.09 -24.22
CA SER A 49 -6.24 -50.17 -23.15
C SER A 49 -4.78 -49.75 -23.35
N ARG A 50 -4.26 -48.85 -22.50
CA ARG A 50 -2.82 -48.51 -22.49
C ARG A 50 -2.03 -49.64 -21.82
N ASP A 51 -0.81 -49.88 -22.29
CA ASP A 51 0.12 -50.82 -21.67
C ASP A 51 0.39 -50.44 -20.21
N PHE A 52 0.56 -51.44 -19.34
CA PHE A 52 0.74 -51.19 -17.91
C PHE A 52 1.73 -52.15 -17.24
N GLY A 53 2.37 -51.64 -16.18
CA GLY A 53 3.01 -52.45 -15.16
C GLY A 53 2.03 -52.76 -14.03
N SER A 54 2.16 -53.92 -13.38
CA SER A 54 1.29 -54.32 -12.29
C SER A 54 2.05 -55.00 -11.15
N LEU A 55 1.58 -54.75 -9.93
CA LEU A 55 1.91 -55.52 -8.72
C LEU A 55 0.70 -56.37 -8.36
N GLU A 56 0.89 -57.68 -8.23
CA GLU A 56 -0.17 -58.63 -7.90
C GLU A 56 0.15 -59.43 -6.64
N GLY A 57 -0.91 -59.87 -5.95
CA GLY A 57 -0.82 -60.72 -4.77
C GLY A 57 -1.98 -61.72 -4.71
N PHE A 58 -1.67 -62.93 -4.26
CA PHE A 58 -2.61 -64.02 -4.05
C PHE A 58 -2.55 -64.47 -2.59
N LEU A 59 -3.72 -64.52 -1.94
CA LEU A 59 -3.86 -64.85 -0.54
C LEU A 59 -4.90 -65.98 -0.35
N PRO A 60 -4.48 -67.18 0.05
CA PRO A 60 -5.39 -68.21 0.53
C PRO A 60 -6.16 -67.71 1.76
N LEU A 61 -7.48 -67.63 1.68
CA LEU A 61 -8.35 -67.27 2.81
C LEU A 61 -8.77 -68.50 3.62
N GLY A 62 -8.95 -69.64 2.93
CA GLY A 62 -9.26 -70.93 3.54
C GLY A 62 -9.01 -72.06 2.55
N GLN A 63 -8.43 -73.17 2.99
CA GLN A 63 -8.11 -74.28 2.11
C GLN A 63 -8.22 -75.63 2.82
N VAL A 64 -8.62 -76.66 2.07
CA VAL A 64 -8.34 -78.05 2.42
C VAL A 64 -7.16 -78.46 1.55
N PRO A 65 -5.94 -78.59 2.12
CA PRO A 65 -4.73 -78.82 1.35
C PRO A 65 -4.88 -79.98 0.36
N GLY A 66 -4.60 -79.72 -0.92
CA GLY A 66 -4.73 -80.71 -2.00
C GLY A 66 -6.18 -81.08 -2.38
N GLN A 67 -7.17 -80.26 -2.02
CA GLN A 67 -8.58 -80.46 -2.44
C GLN A 67 -9.25 -79.15 -2.90
N GLN A 68 -9.34 -78.14 -2.04
CA GLN A 68 -10.08 -76.91 -2.36
C GLN A 68 -9.46 -75.67 -1.72
N ILE A 69 -9.67 -74.50 -2.32
CA ILE A 69 -9.19 -73.21 -1.83
C ILE A 69 -10.21 -72.11 -2.10
N LEU A 70 -10.48 -71.31 -1.07
CA LEU A 70 -11.04 -69.97 -1.15
C LEU A 70 -9.87 -68.98 -1.07
N PHE A 71 -9.77 -68.04 -2.00
CA PHE A 71 -8.65 -67.10 -2.08
C PHE A 71 -9.08 -65.69 -2.44
N LEU A 72 -8.28 -64.72 -2.03
CA LEU A 72 -8.34 -63.34 -2.47
C LEU A 72 -7.17 -63.06 -3.40
N GLN A 73 -7.42 -62.42 -4.54
CA GLN A 73 -6.38 -61.95 -5.43
C GLN A 73 -6.55 -60.45 -5.70
N GLY A 74 -5.49 -59.68 -5.49
CA GLY A 74 -5.45 -58.24 -5.71
C GLY A 74 -4.39 -57.86 -6.74
N ARG A 75 -4.67 -56.86 -7.57
CA ARG A 75 -3.71 -56.25 -8.49
C ARG A 75 -3.80 -54.74 -8.44
N ALA A 76 -2.65 -54.07 -8.34
CA ALA A 76 -2.50 -52.65 -8.59
C ALA A 76 -1.76 -52.45 -9.91
N ARG A 77 -2.24 -51.55 -10.76
CA ARG A 77 -1.74 -51.32 -12.12
C ARG A 77 -1.42 -49.84 -12.30
N LEU A 78 -0.32 -49.56 -12.99
CA LEU A 78 0.05 -48.22 -13.43
C LEU A 78 0.28 -48.28 -14.94
N ASP A 79 -0.52 -47.53 -15.68
CA ASP A 79 -0.39 -47.47 -17.13
C ASP A 79 0.75 -46.54 -17.59
N THR A 80 1.14 -46.67 -18.86
CA THR A 80 2.21 -45.89 -19.49
C THR A 80 1.96 -44.37 -19.54
N ALA A 81 0.73 -43.90 -19.27
CA ALA A 81 0.40 -42.48 -19.17
C ALA A 81 0.32 -41.99 -17.71
N GLY A 82 0.60 -42.86 -16.72
CA GLY A 82 0.61 -42.53 -15.30
C GLY A 82 -0.73 -42.70 -14.60
N PHE A 83 -1.74 -43.29 -15.24
CA PHE A 83 -3.03 -43.53 -14.59
C PHE A 83 -3.06 -44.84 -13.80
N LEU A 84 -3.67 -44.79 -12.62
CA LEU A 84 -3.80 -45.93 -11.73
C LEU A 84 -5.04 -46.78 -12.08
N GLY A 85 -4.88 -48.10 -11.98
CA GLY A 85 -5.96 -49.06 -12.03
C GLY A 85 -5.82 -50.15 -10.98
N SER A 86 -6.89 -50.83 -10.65
CA SER A 86 -6.85 -51.95 -9.70
C SER A 86 -7.85 -53.05 -10.05
N ASN A 87 -7.58 -54.26 -9.55
CA ASN A 87 -8.49 -55.41 -9.61
C ASN A 87 -8.51 -56.07 -8.23
N LEU A 88 -9.69 -56.37 -7.71
CA LEU A 88 -9.86 -57.12 -6.47
C LEU A 88 -10.84 -58.28 -6.71
N MET A 89 -10.39 -59.50 -6.48
CA MET A 89 -11.14 -60.72 -6.84
C MET A 89 -11.19 -61.70 -5.67
N LEU A 90 -12.36 -62.27 -5.42
CA LEU A 90 -12.59 -63.38 -4.50
C LEU A 90 -12.90 -64.63 -5.33
N GLY A 91 -12.08 -65.68 -5.19
CA GLY A 91 -12.17 -66.89 -5.98
C GLY A 91 -12.26 -68.16 -5.14
N TYR A 92 -12.86 -69.19 -5.73
CA TYR A 92 -12.96 -70.53 -5.15
C TYR A 92 -12.55 -71.58 -6.20
N ARG A 93 -11.75 -72.56 -5.81
CA ARG A 93 -11.32 -73.69 -6.66
C ARG A 93 -11.43 -75.01 -5.90
N THR A 94 -11.80 -76.06 -6.62
CA THR A 94 -11.83 -77.44 -6.11
C THR A 94 -11.21 -78.40 -7.12
N LEU A 95 -10.51 -79.41 -6.64
CA LEU A 95 -10.04 -80.56 -7.42
C LEU A 95 -11.15 -81.62 -7.49
N GLY A 96 -11.24 -82.31 -8.63
CA GLY A 96 -12.08 -83.49 -8.80
C GLY A 96 -11.60 -84.66 -7.92
N GLY A 97 -12.48 -85.64 -7.66
CA GLY A 97 -12.19 -86.77 -6.77
C GLY A 97 -10.99 -87.64 -7.20
N ASP A 98 -10.63 -87.60 -8.49
CA ASP A 98 -9.46 -88.25 -9.07
C ASP A 98 -8.17 -87.39 -9.01
N ARG A 99 -8.28 -86.14 -8.53
CA ARG A 99 -7.23 -85.12 -8.51
C ARG A 99 -6.61 -84.80 -9.87
N THR A 100 -7.33 -85.06 -10.96
CA THR A 100 -6.91 -84.78 -12.35
C THR A 100 -7.73 -83.69 -13.04
N SER A 101 -8.69 -83.09 -12.35
CA SER A 101 -9.40 -81.89 -12.82
C SER A 101 -9.52 -80.84 -11.72
N LEU A 102 -9.59 -79.57 -12.09
CA LEU A 102 -9.81 -78.40 -11.26
C LEU A 102 -11.00 -77.64 -11.83
N THR A 103 -11.98 -77.33 -10.99
CA THR A 103 -13.07 -76.40 -11.34
C THR A 103 -13.05 -75.23 -10.37
N GLY A 104 -13.18 -74.02 -10.88
CA GLY A 104 -13.18 -72.83 -10.06
C GLY A 104 -13.94 -71.67 -10.70
N GLY A 105 -14.05 -70.61 -9.93
CA GLY A 105 -14.63 -69.36 -10.39
C GLY A 105 -14.31 -68.22 -9.45
N TYR A 106 -14.59 -67.00 -9.90
CA TYR A 106 -14.38 -65.78 -9.13
C TYR A 106 -15.45 -64.74 -9.41
N VAL A 107 -15.55 -63.79 -8.48
CA VAL A 107 -16.18 -62.49 -8.68
C VAL A 107 -15.18 -61.39 -8.31
N GLY A 108 -15.25 -60.24 -8.97
CA GLY A 108 -14.31 -59.15 -8.73
C GLY A 108 -14.81 -57.77 -9.11
N LEU A 109 -14.09 -56.76 -8.63
CA LEU A 109 -14.29 -55.35 -8.94
C LEU A 109 -12.99 -54.77 -9.50
N ASP A 110 -13.14 -53.96 -10.53
CA ASP A 110 -12.04 -53.34 -11.26
C ASP A 110 -12.23 -51.83 -11.31
N THR A 111 -11.13 -51.09 -11.19
CA THR A 111 -11.09 -49.62 -11.32
C THR A 111 -10.02 -49.21 -12.32
N GLN A 112 -10.27 -48.14 -13.07
CA GLN A 112 -9.30 -47.59 -14.02
C GLN A 112 -9.50 -46.09 -14.22
N ALA A 113 -8.51 -45.28 -13.85
CA ALA A 113 -8.47 -43.86 -14.18
C ALA A 113 -8.04 -43.64 -15.64
N HIS A 114 -8.57 -42.63 -16.30
CA HIS A 114 -8.12 -42.21 -17.64
C HIS A 114 -8.60 -40.80 -18.00
N GLY A 115 -7.68 -39.93 -18.46
CA GLY A 115 -7.92 -38.75 -19.30
C GLY A 115 -8.98 -37.70 -18.93
N GLY A 116 -9.67 -37.83 -17.79
CA GLY A 116 -10.79 -36.98 -17.39
C GLY A 116 -11.81 -37.65 -16.44
N GLY A 117 -11.71 -38.96 -16.17
CA GLY A 117 -12.59 -39.66 -15.23
C GLY A 117 -12.04 -40.99 -14.71
N THR A 118 -12.81 -41.66 -13.84
CA THR A 118 -12.49 -43.00 -13.32
C THR A 118 -13.63 -43.95 -13.65
N PHE A 119 -13.29 -45.09 -14.27
CA PHE A 119 -14.22 -46.14 -14.66
C PHE A 119 -14.22 -47.28 -13.65
N TYR A 120 -15.39 -47.89 -13.46
CA TYR A 120 -15.60 -49.01 -12.54
C TYR A 120 -16.24 -50.18 -13.30
N GLN A 121 -15.85 -51.42 -12.97
CA GLN A 121 -16.38 -52.62 -13.62
C GLN A 121 -16.51 -53.77 -12.61
N ALA A 122 -17.57 -54.55 -12.72
CA ALA A 122 -17.71 -55.83 -12.04
C ALA A 122 -17.35 -56.97 -13.00
N GLY A 123 -16.59 -57.95 -12.51
CA GLY A 123 -16.19 -59.12 -13.28
C GLY A 123 -16.62 -60.42 -12.61
N ALA A 124 -16.91 -61.45 -13.41
CA ALA A 124 -17.05 -62.81 -12.92
C ALA A 124 -16.44 -63.79 -13.93
N GLY A 125 -15.97 -64.94 -13.45
CA GLY A 125 -15.43 -65.96 -14.35
C GLY A 125 -15.48 -67.36 -13.79
N LEU A 126 -15.37 -68.33 -14.70
CA LEU A 126 -15.34 -69.77 -14.44
C LEU A 126 -14.12 -70.38 -15.13
N GLU A 127 -13.50 -71.36 -14.51
CA GLU A 127 -12.40 -72.13 -15.07
C GLU A 127 -12.61 -73.63 -14.83
N HIS A 128 -12.26 -74.42 -15.83
CA HIS A 128 -12.16 -75.86 -15.73
C HIS A 128 -10.85 -76.31 -16.38
N ILE A 129 -9.98 -76.94 -15.60
CA ILE A 129 -8.63 -77.31 -15.98
C ILE A 129 -8.47 -78.82 -15.75
N ASN A 130 -7.94 -79.54 -16.72
CA ASN A 130 -7.64 -80.97 -16.63
C ASN A 130 -6.20 -81.20 -17.15
N ASN A 131 -5.64 -82.41 -17.01
CA ASN A 131 -4.27 -82.75 -17.37
C ASN A 131 -3.90 -82.52 -18.85
N GLY A 132 -4.87 -82.28 -19.74
CA GLY A 132 -4.62 -82.07 -21.18
C GLY A 132 -5.20 -80.77 -21.76
N TRP A 133 -6.13 -80.11 -21.07
CA TRP A 133 -6.76 -78.88 -21.57
C TRP A 133 -7.31 -78.02 -20.44
N GLU A 134 -7.43 -76.73 -20.71
CA GLU A 134 -8.01 -75.71 -19.85
C GLU A 134 -9.08 -74.97 -20.62
N LEU A 135 -10.24 -74.73 -20.00
CA LEU A 135 -11.31 -73.85 -20.49
C LEU A 135 -11.55 -72.77 -19.45
N ARG A 136 -11.61 -71.52 -19.88
CA ARG A 136 -11.87 -70.37 -19.02
C ARG A 136 -12.88 -69.46 -19.69
N GLY A 137 -13.82 -68.93 -18.91
CA GLY A 137 -14.82 -67.97 -19.36
C GLY A 137 -14.92 -66.80 -18.39
N ASN A 138 -14.93 -65.57 -18.90
CA ASN A 138 -14.99 -64.35 -18.12
C ASN A 138 -16.07 -63.41 -18.69
N VAL A 139 -16.70 -62.64 -17.81
CA VAL A 139 -17.70 -61.62 -18.14
C VAL A 139 -17.45 -60.36 -17.34
N TYR A 140 -17.71 -59.21 -17.96
CA TYR A 140 -17.33 -57.88 -17.51
C TYR A 140 -18.48 -56.88 -17.68
N TRP A 141 -18.84 -56.20 -16.59
CA TRP A 141 -19.98 -55.27 -16.53
C TRP A 141 -19.57 -53.91 -15.96
N PRO A 142 -19.45 -52.86 -16.79
CA PRO A 142 -19.19 -51.50 -16.33
C PRO A 142 -20.31 -50.98 -15.41
N LEU A 143 -19.90 -50.33 -14.33
CA LEU A 143 -20.74 -49.77 -13.28
C LEU A 143 -20.75 -48.23 -13.36
N GLY A 144 -21.88 -47.61 -13.04
CA GLY A 144 -22.02 -46.15 -13.03
C GLY A 144 -21.93 -45.51 -14.41
N ASP A 145 -21.41 -44.28 -14.46
CA ASP A 145 -21.22 -43.53 -15.69
C ASP A 145 -20.14 -44.19 -16.54
N ARG A 146 -20.57 -44.71 -17.70
CA ARG A 146 -19.70 -45.51 -18.57
C ARG A 146 -18.82 -44.64 -19.47
N SER A 147 -18.74 -43.33 -19.23
CA SER A 147 -18.22 -42.44 -20.24
C SER A 147 -17.92 -41.00 -19.82
N THR A 148 -16.88 -40.39 -20.40
CA THR A 148 -16.50 -38.99 -20.15
C THR A 148 -15.86 -38.33 -21.38
N ALA A 149 -16.16 -37.05 -21.61
CA ALA A 149 -15.62 -36.24 -22.72
C ALA A 149 -14.20 -35.75 -22.38
N THR A 150 -13.27 -35.82 -23.33
CA THR A 150 -11.83 -35.66 -23.05
C THR A 150 -11.14 -34.54 -23.84
N SER A 151 -11.54 -34.25 -25.08
CA SER A 151 -10.93 -33.18 -25.88
C SER A 151 -11.78 -32.74 -27.07
N LEU A 152 -11.55 -31.53 -27.59
CA LEU A 152 -12.10 -31.06 -28.87
C LEU A 152 -11.43 -31.78 -30.04
N LEU A 153 -12.23 -32.24 -30.99
CA LEU A 153 -11.79 -32.82 -32.27
C LEU A 153 -11.56 -31.75 -33.34
N SER A 154 -12.35 -30.68 -33.31
CA SER A 154 -12.28 -29.58 -34.28
C SER A 154 -12.86 -28.30 -33.66
N THR A 155 -12.86 -27.21 -34.43
CA THR A 155 -13.47 -25.94 -34.01
C THR A 155 -14.97 -26.11 -33.75
N PRO A 156 -15.49 -25.53 -32.65
CA PRO A 156 -16.93 -25.42 -32.43
C PRO A 156 -17.64 -24.75 -33.61
N PHE A 157 -18.90 -25.11 -33.84
CA PHE A 157 -19.73 -24.49 -34.87
C PHE A 157 -21.18 -24.37 -34.41
N PHE A 158 -21.93 -23.47 -35.03
CA PHE A 158 -23.36 -23.32 -34.74
C PHE A 158 -24.20 -24.23 -35.65
N GLU A 159 -25.18 -24.91 -35.06
CA GLU A 159 -26.23 -25.64 -35.79
C GLU A 159 -27.58 -25.35 -35.12
N GLY A 160 -28.56 -24.89 -35.91
CA GLY A 160 -29.79 -24.36 -35.36
C GLY A 160 -29.52 -23.16 -34.44
N ASN A 161 -30.00 -23.26 -33.20
CA ASN A 161 -29.77 -22.28 -32.13
C ASN A 161 -28.75 -22.76 -31.07
N GLN A 162 -27.97 -23.79 -31.36
CA GLN A 162 -27.01 -24.36 -30.40
C GLN A 162 -25.59 -24.20 -30.90
N LEU A 163 -24.67 -24.00 -29.96
CA LEU A 163 -23.25 -24.17 -30.22
C LEU A 163 -22.91 -25.66 -30.04
N LEU A 164 -22.38 -26.30 -31.08
CA LEU A 164 -22.00 -27.70 -31.04
C LEU A 164 -20.48 -27.86 -30.89
N LEU A 165 -20.10 -28.80 -30.04
CA LEU A 165 -18.73 -29.16 -29.70
C LEU A 165 -18.43 -30.56 -30.26
N PRO A 166 -17.63 -30.66 -31.32
CA PRO A 166 -17.07 -31.91 -31.78
C PRO A 166 -16.03 -32.37 -30.76
N THR A 167 -16.35 -33.42 -30.00
CA THR A 167 -15.50 -33.91 -28.91
C THR A 167 -15.16 -35.38 -29.09
N THR A 168 -14.03 -35.80 -28.52
CA THR A 168 -13.80 -37.22 -28.23
C THR A 168 -14.39 -37.57 -26.87
N ARG A 169 -15.09 -38.68 -26.82
CA ARG A 169 -15.66 -39.27 -25.61
C ARG A 169 -15.06 -40.64 -25.42
N GLN A 170 -14.63 -40.95 -24.20
CA GLN A 170 -14.21 -42.29 -23.83
C GLN A 170 -15.37 -43.09 -23.28
N VAL A 171 -15.42 -44.39 -23.60
CA VAL A 171 -16.50 -45.29 -23.19
C VAL A 171 -15.97 -46.61 -22.63
N ALA A 172 -16.49 -47.04 -21.48
CA ALA A 172 -16.21 -48.34 -20.89
C ALA A 172 -17.17 -49.41 -21.43
N MET A 173 -16.62 -50.53 -21.93
CA MET A 173 -17.39 -51.56 -22.61
C MET A 173 -17.80 -52.71 -21.70
N ALA A 174 -19.02 -53.21 -21.88
CA ALA A 174 -19.45 -54.49 -21.32
C ALA A 174 -19.00 -55.62 -22.23
N GLY A 175 -18.68 -56.79 -21.71
CA GLY A 175 -18.24 -57.89 -22.56
C GLY A 175 -17.85 -59.15 -21.82
N GLY A 176 -17.13 -60.02 -22.51
CA GLY A 176 -16.62 -61.25 -21.95
C GLY A 176 -15.69 -61.97 -22.92
N ASP A 177 -14.97 -62.95 -22.40
CA ASP A 177 -14.06 -63.79 -23.17
C ASP A 177 -14.21 -65.26 -22.78
N VAL A 178 -14.00 -66.15 -23.75
CA VAL A 178 -13.88 -67.59 -23.54
C VAL A 178 -12.59 -68.07 -24.19
N SER A 179 -11.82 -68.88 -23.49
CA SER A 179 -10.55 -69.41 -23.98
C SER A 179 -10.38 -70.87 -23.67
N VAL A 180 -9.78 -71.60 -24.62
CA VAL A 180 -9.40 -72.99 -24.47
C VAL A 180 -7.94 -73.15 -24.86
N GLY A 181 -7.19 -73.95 -24.11
CA GLY A 181 -5.79 -74.21 -24.42
C GLY A 181 -5.21 -75.36 -23.64
N GLY A 182 -3.93 -75.65 -23.87
CA GLY A 182 -3.25 -76.75 -23.23
C GLY A 182 -1.80 -76.88 -23.69
N ALA A 183 -1.10 -77.87 -23.15
CA ALA A 183 0.28 -78.14 -23.51
C ALA A 183 0.39 -78.63 -24.96
N ILE A 184 1.26 -77.99 -25.74
CA ILE A 184 1.54 -78.34 -27.14
C ILE A 184 2.95 -78.90 -27.34
N ALA A 185 3.88 -78.60 -26.43
CA ALA A 185 5.23 -79.14 -26.44
C ALA A 185 5.85 -79.12 -25.03
N THR A 186 6.63 -80.14 -24.70
CA THR A 186 7.54 -80.15 -23.54
C THR A 186 8.89 -79.57 -23.94
N LEU A 187 9.33 -78.51 -23.25
CA LEU A 187 10.58 -77.79 -23.51
C LEU A 187 11.71 -78.25 -22.57
N GLY A 188 11.82 -79.56 -22.31
CA GLY A 188 12.85 -80.12 -21.44
C GLY A 188 12.81 -79.53 -20.02
N SER A 189 13.95 -79.06 -19.51
CA SER A 189 14.06 -78.44 -18.18
C SER A 189 13.40 -77.05 -18.07
N LEU A 190 12.91 -76.48 -19.18
CA LEU A 190 12.24 -75.17 -19.24
C LEU A 190 10.71 -75.27 -19.10
N GLY A 191 10.17 -76.45 -18.78
CA GLY A 191 8.74 -76.66 -18.54
C GLY A 191 7.93 -76.94 -19.82
N THR A 192 6.63 -76.61 -19.79
CA THR A 192 5.69 -76.86 -20.90
C THR A 192 5.40 -75.59 -21.68
N LEU A 193 5.43 -75.68 -23.02
CA LEU A 193 4.86 -74.67 -23.90
C LEU A 193 3.36 -74.94 -24.06
N ASN A 194 2.56 -73.96 -23.69
CA ASN A 194 1.12 -74.01 -23.82
C ASN A 194 0.66 -73.10 -24.95
N ALA A 195 -0.32 -73.56 -25.72
CA ALA A 195 -1.02 -72.72 -26.69
C ALA A 195 -2.48 -72.60 -26.29
N TYR A 196 -3.01 -71.41 -26.48
CA TYR A 196 -4.39 -71.06 -26.18
C TYR A 196 -5.01 -70.33 -27.37
N GLY A 197 -6.30 -70.59 -27.56
CA GLY A 197 -7.15 -69.87 -28.48
C GLY A 197 -8.46 -69.50 -27.79
N GLY A 198 -8.95 -68.29 -28.03
CA GLY A 198 -10.16 -67.80 -27.42
C GLY A 198 -10.91 -66.82 -28.31
N LEU A 199 -12.18 -66.65 -27.98
CA LEU A 199 -13.08 -65.67 -28.57
C LEU A 199 -13.48 -64.68 -27.48
N TYR A 200 -13.61 -63.40 -27.85
CA TYR A 200 -14.16 -62.39 -26.98
C TYR A 200 -15.26 -61.60 -27.68
N TYR A 201 -16.13 -61.01 -26.87
CA TYR A 201 -17.18 -60.11 -27.30
C TYR A 201 -17.20 -58.88 -26.41
N TYR A 202 -17.21 -57.69 -27.01
CA TYR A 202 -17.40 -56.43 -26.29
C TYR A 202 -18.47 -55.59 -26.96
N SER A 203 -19.29 -54.93 -26.14
CA SER A 203 -20.33 -54.01 -26.57
C SER A 203 -20.03 -52.62 -26.01
N PRO A 204 -19.65 -51.67 -26.88
CA PRO A 204 -19.74 -50.24 -26.56
C PRO A 204 -21.21 -49.86 -26.27
N PRO A 205 -21.48 -48.82 -25.46
CA PRO A 205 -22.85 -48.42 -25.12
C PRO A 205 -23.72 -48.02 -26.33
N ASP A 206 -23.11 -47.36 -27.33
CA ASP A 206 -23.84 -46.69 -28.42
C ASP A 206 -23.51 -47.28 -29.82
N GLN A 207 -22.79 -48.42 -29.88
CA GLN A 207 -22.42 -49.09 -31.13
C GLN A 207 -22.69 -50.60 -31.06
N PRO A 208 -22.89 -51.29 -32.20
CA PRO A 208 -22.97 -52.75 -32.23
C PRO A 208 -21.74 -53.37 -31.57
N GLY A 209 -21.95 -54.35 -30.70
CA GLY A 209 -20.84 -55.09 -30.14
C GLY A 209 -20.10 -55.90 -31.21
N PHE A 210 -18.83 -56.17 -30.96
CA PHE A 210 -17.93 -56.84 -31.88
C PHE A 210 -17.37 -58.12 -31.27
N PHE A 211 -17.05 -59.07 -32.14
CA PHE A 211 -16.34 -60.29 -31.78
C PHE A 211 -14.87 -60.19 -32.17
N GLY A 212 -14.01 -60.81 -31.38
CA GLY A 212 -12.60 -60.92 -31.69
C GLY A 212 -12.05 -62.29 -31.36
N GLY A 213 -10.95 -62.62 -32.01
CA GLY A 213 -10.18 -63.83 -31.74
C GLY A 213 -8.85 -63.49 -31.08
N ARG A 214 -8.43 -64.29 -30.10
CA ARG A 214 -7.10 -64.19 -29.48
C ARG A 214 -6.44 -65.55 -29.47
N ALA A 215 -5.19 -65.62 -29.86
CA ALA A 215 -4.34 -66.80 -29.71
C ALA A 215 -3.03 -66.40 -29.02
N TRP A 216 -2.52 -67.24 -28.11
CA TRP A 216 -1.24 -66.95 -27.46
C TRP A 216 -0.48 -68.21 -27.08
N LEU A 217 0.83 -68.05 -27.02
CA LEU A 217 1.77 -69.00 -26.46
C LEU A 217 2.14 -68.55 -25.06
N ALA A 218 2.18 -69.49 -24.11
CA ALA A 218 2.62 -69.25 -22.75
C ALA A 218 3.68 -70.26 -22.35
N ALA A 219 4.75 -69.78 -21.70
CA ALA A 219 5.81 -70.60 -21.14
C ALA A 219 6.18 -70.07 -19.76
N SER A 220 6.55 -70.98 -18.85
CA SER A 220 7.06 -70.65 -17.52
C SER A 220 8.43 -71.31 -17.33
N PRO A 221 9.52 -70.69 -17.83
CA PRO A 221 10.84 -71.32 -17.85
C PRO A 221 11.43 -71.63 -16.46
N THR A 222 10.98 -70.91 -15.43
CA THR A 222 11.35 -71.12 -14.03
C THR A 222 10.09 -71.05 -13.15
N SER A 223 10.20 -71.44 -11.88
CA SER A 223 9.07 -71.38 -10.93
C SER A 223 8.53 -69.97 -10.65
N GLY A 224 9.31 -68.92 -10.98
CA GLY A 224 8.92 -67.52 -10.78
C GLY A 224 8.61 -66.77 -12.08
N LEU A 225 9.20 -67.15 -13.22
CA LEU A 225 9.08 -66.42 -14.48
C LEU A 225 7.93 -66.94 -15.35
N ASN A 226 7.07 -66.03 -15.81
CA ASN A 226 5.97 -66.28 -16.72
C ASN A 226 6.10 -65.40 -17.97
N LEU A 227 6.07 -66.03 -19.13
CA LEU A 227 6.16 -65.36 -20.43
C LEU A 227 4.93 -65.71 -21.27
N ARG A 228 4.31 -64.71 -21.90
CA ARG A 228 3.29 -64.92 -22.92
C ARG A 228 3.50 -64.02 -24.11
N LEU A 229 3.28 -64.60 -25.29
CA LEU A 229 3.24 -63.90 -26.56
C LEU A 229 1.93 -64.24 -27.26
N GLY A 230 1.10 -63.23 -27.50
CA GLY A 230 -0.21 -63.36 -28.08
C GLY A 230 -0.41 -62.50 -29.32
N LEU A 231 -1.35 -62.93 -30.15
CA LEU A 231 -1.92 -62.16 -31.24
C LEU A 231 -3.43 -62.10 -31.02
N GLN A 232 -4.01 -60.91 -31.11
CA GLN A 232 -5.46 -60.74 -31.16
C GLN A 232 -5.87 -59.93 -32.38
N HIS A 233 -7.07 -60.18 -32.88
CA HIS A 233 -7.67 -59.42 -33.97
C HIS A 233 -9.18 -59.28 -33.74
N ASP A 234 -9.66 -58.05 -33.90
CA ASP A 234 -11.06 -57.70 -33.97
C ASP A 234 -11.26 -56.45 -34.85
N ASP A 235 -12.50 -56.21 -35.26
CA ASP A 235 -12.85 -55.12 -36.18
C ASP A 235 -12.80 -53.72 -35.52
N TYR A 236 -12.71 -53.64 -34.19
CA TYR A 236 -12.72 -52.36 -33.45
C TYR A 236 -11.31 -51.86 -33.12
N PHE A 237 -10.44 -52.74 -32.60
CA PHE A 237 -9.07 -52.45 -32.18
C PHE A 237 -8.01 -52.97 -33.17
N GLY A 238 -8.40 -53.73 -34.19
CA GLY A 238 -7.49 -54.27 -35.20
C GLY A 238 -6.56 -55.38 -34.67
N THR A 239 -5.50 -55.66 -35.42
CA THR A 239 -4.52 -56.70 -35.05
C THR A 239 -3.52 -56.16 -34.04
N ASN A 240 -3.44 -56.77 -32.85
CA ASN A 240 -2.54 -56.38 -31.78
C ASN A 240 -1.64 -57.55 -31.35
N VAL A 241 -0.36 -57.27 -31.14
CA VAL A 241 0.60 -58.22 -30.55
C VAL A 241 0.69 -57.95 -29.05
N LEU A 242 0.43 -58.98 -28.25
CA LEU A 242 0.39 -58.93 -26.80
C LEU A 242 1.64 -59.59 -26.24
N LEU A 243 2.41 -58.84 -25.46
CA LEU A 243 3.55 -59.36 -24.72
C LEU A 243 3.25 -59.25 -23.23
N GLN A 244 3.35 -60.37 -22.53
CA GLN A 244 3.29 -60.40 -21.08
C GLN A 244 4.57 -61.03 -20.52
N THR A 245 5.21 -60.31 -19.61
CA THR A 245 6.31 -60.83 -18.81
C THR A 245 6.01 -60.60 -17.35
N GLY A 246 6.17 -61.63 -16.51
CA GLY A 246 5.88 -61.54 -15.09
C GLY A 246 6.84 -62.37 -14.27
N PHE A 247 7.18 -61.86 -13.09
CA PHE A 247 7.98 -62.57 -12.10
C PHE A 247 7.20 -62.66 -10.78
N SER A 248 7.10 -63.86 -10.23
CA SER A 248 6.39 -64.16 -8.99
C SER A 248 7.32 -64.79 -7.95
N TRP A 249 7.09 -64.48 -6.67
CA TRP A 249 7.86 -64.94 -5.53
C TRP A 249 6.97 -65.15 -4.29
N GLY A 250 7.44 -65.91 -3.31
CA GLY A 250 6.62 -66.44 -2.21
C GLY A 250 6.21 -67.89 -2.49
N GLY A 251 5.85 -68.64 -1.43
CA GLY A 251 5.85 -70.10 -1.41
C GLY A 251 5.19 -70.78 -2.62
N ALA A 252 5.78 -71.89 -3.06
CA ALA A 252 5.36 -72.69 -4.23
C ALA A 252 4.72 -71.82 -5.33
N GLY A 253 5.56 -71.08 -6.07
CA GLY A 253 5.16 -70.47 -7.35
C GLY A 253 4.42 -71.49 -8.24
N PRO A 254 3.68 -71.05 -9.28
CA PRO A 254 2.53 -71.73 -9.91
C PRO A 254 2.69 -73.18 -10.44
N GLN A 255 3.80 -73.87 -10.17
CA GLN A 255 4.23 -75.15 -10.75
C GLN A 255 4.92 -76.07 -9.72
N THR A 256 4.28 -76.43 -8.61
CA THR A 256 4.75 -77.58 -7.79
C THR A 256 3.61 -78.50 -7.35
N ALA A 257 3.01 -79.19 -8.32
CA ALA A 257 2.32 -80.47 -8.09
C ALA A 257 2.50 -81.35 -9.33
N ALA A 258 2.84 -82.63 -9.12
CA ALA A 258 3.09 -83.63 -10.15
C ALA A 258 1.88 -83.95 -11.07
N THR A 259 0.74 -83.27 -10.88
CA THR A 259 -0.50 -83.44 -11.65
C THR A 259 -0.85 -82.23 -12.54
N GLY A 260 0.00 -81.21 -12.67
CA GLY A 260 -0.28 -80.09 -13.60
C GLY A 260 -1.44 -79.17 -13.20
N LEU A 261 -2.05 -79.35 -12.02
CA LEU A 261 -3.17 -78.56 -11.52
C LEU A 261 -2.79 -77.81 -10.26
N ALA A 262 -2.46 -76.52 -10.40
CA ALA A 262 -2.06 -75.67 -9.28
C ALA A 262 -3.21 -74.79 -8.80
N LEU A 263 -3.76 -75.13 -7.63
CA LEU A 263 -4.80 -74.37 -6.92
C LEU A 263 -4.41 -72.90 -6.67
N GLY A 264 -3.11 -72.58 -6.66
CA GLY A 264 -2.57 -71.25 -6.46
C GLY A 264 -2.27 -70.43 -7.73
N GLN A 265 -2.65 -70.87 -8.94
CA GLN A 265 -2.35 -70.09 -10.15
C GLN A 265 -3.07 -68.72 -10.20
N PRO A 266 -2.49 -67.67 -10.80
CA PRO A 266 -3.23 -66.44 -11.03
C PRO A 266 -4.51 -66.68 -11.84
N ILE A 267 -5.57 -65.94 -11.54
CA ILE A 267 -6.74 -65.86 -12.42
C ILE A 267 -6.29 -65.29 -13.78
N GLN A 268 -6.67 -65.99 -14.85
CA GLN A 268 -6.50 -65.53 -16.23
C GLN A 268 -7.79 -64.85 -16.71
N ARG A 269 -7.68 -63.55 -16.98
CA ARG A 269 -8.74 -62.67 -17.47
C ARG A 269 -8.11 -61.47 -18.17
N THR A 270 -8.91 -60.68 -18.87
CA THR A 270 -8.51 -59.34 -19.29
C THR A 270 -8.36 -58.45 -18.05
N MET A 271 -7.18 -57.85 -17.85
CA MET A 271 -6.86 -57.15 -16.60
C MET A 271 -7.32 -55.69 -16.57
N GLY A 272 -7.38 -55.03 -17.73
CA GLY A 272 -7.90 -53.68 -17.88
C GLY A 272 -9.39 -53.61 -18.16
N ILE A 273 -10.00 -52.47 -17.84
CA ILE A 273 -11.31 -52.11 -18.36
C ILE A 273 -11.10 -51.74 -19.83
N THR A 274 -11.76 -52.45 -20.74
CA THR A 274 -11.73 -52.16 -22.18
C THR A 274 -12.38 -50.80 -22.44
N LEU A 275 -11.60 -49.86 -22.95
CA LEU A 275 -12.05 -48.49 -23.26
C LEU A 275 -12.05 -48.25 -24.77
N GLY A 276 -13.12 -47.63 -25.25
CA GLY A 276 -13.24 -47.13 -26.62
C GLY A 276 -13.15 -45.61 -26.67
N ALA A 277 -12.73 -45.07 -27.80
CA ALA A 277 -12.80 -43.64 -28.09
C ALA A 277 -13.83 -43.41 -29.21
N GLU A 278 -14.75 -42.50 -28.98
CA GLU A 278 -15.82 -42.17 -29.92
C GLU A 278 -15.83 -40.67 -30.21
N ALA A 279 -15.94 -40.32 -31.50
CA ALA A 279 -16.21 -38.95 -31.91
C ALA A 279 -17.69 -38.64 -31.71
N ARG A 280 -17.99 -37.57 -30.97
CA ARG A 280 -19.36 -37.16 -30.70
C ARG A 280 -19.50 -35.65 -30.82
N VAL A 281 -20.53 -35.22 -31.54
CA VAL A 281 -20.97 -33.83 -31.55
C VAL A 281 -22.02 -33.69 -30.45
N GLN A 282 -21.83 -32.73 -29.55
CA GLN A 282 -22.76 -32.44 -28.46
C GLN A 282 -22.91 -30.94 -28.26
N ALA A 283 -24.03 -30.49 -27.72
CA ALA A 283 -24.23 -29.08 -27.42
C ALA A 283 -23.26 -28.58 -26.33
N ALA A 284 -22.84 -27.33 -26.45
CA ALA A 284 -22.14 -26.62 -25.40
C ALA A 284 -23.11 -26.41 -24.23
N ILE A 285 -22.68 -26.82 -23.04
CA ILE A 285 -23.47 -26.78 -21.81
C ILE A 285 -22.88 -25.70 -20.91
N ASP A 286 -23.77 -24.87 -20.37
CA ASP A 286 -23.45 -23.94 -19.31
C ASP A 286 -23.13 -24.73 -18.02
N PRO A 287 -21.92 -24.63 -17.46
CA PRO A 287 -21.54 -25.41 -16.29
C PRO A 287 -22.31 -25.00 -15.02
N ASP A 288 -22.87 -23.78 -14.99
CA ASP A 288 -23.54 -23.24 -13.81
C ASP A 288 -25.03 -23.65 -13.80
N THR A 289 -25.67 -23.75 -14.97
CA THR A 289 -27.08 -24.16 -15.09
C THR A 289 -27.28 -25.62 -15.51
N ASN A 290 -26.23 -26.25 -16.03
CA ASN A 290 -26.25 -27.58 -16.66
C ASN A 290 -27.26 -27.69 -17.83
N GLN A 291 -27.53 -26.56 -18.50
CA GLN A 291 -28.38 -26.49 -19.69
C GLN A 291 -27.57 -26.16 -20.94
N ALA A 292 -28.04 -26.59 -22.10
CA ALA A 292 -27.40 -26.24 -23.36
C ALA A 292 -27.54 -24.74 -23.64
N TYR A 293 -26.47 -24.11 -24.12
CA TYR A 293 -26.52 -22.73 -24.56
C TYR A 293 -27.44 -22.56 -25.78
N ARG A 294 -28.23 -21.49 -25.76
CA ARG A 294 -29.13 -21.13 -26.85
C ARG A 294 -28.76 -19.76 -27.43
N PHE A 295 -28.67 -19.71 -28.76
CA PHE A 295 -28.27 -18.55 -29.54
C PHE A 295 -29.32 -18.20 -30.59
N TYR A 296 -29.70 -16.93 -30.66
CA TYR A 296 -30.50 -16.36 -31.74
C TYR A 296 -29.61 -15.47 -32.60
N HIS A 297 -29.45 -15.81 -33.88
CA HIS A 297 -28.56 -15.11 -34.79
C HIS A 297 -29.28 -13.98 -35.51
N VAL A 298 -28.60 -12.84 -35.64
CA VAL A 298 -29.09 -11.66 -36.35
C VAL A 298 -28.06 -11.23 -37.39
N GLN A 299 -28.51 -11.03 -38.62
CA GLN A 299 -27.73 -10.46 -39.73
C GLN A 299 -28.43 -9.18 -40.21
N PRO A 300 -28.00 -7.99 -39.73
CA PRO A 300 -28.63 -6.73 -40.11
C PRO A 300 -28.60 -6.52 -41.63
N GLY A 301 -29.73 -6.10 -42.20
CA GLY A 301 -29.87 -5.83 -43.65
C GLY A 301 -30.19 -7.06 -44.50
N SER A 302 -30.38 -8.25 -43.91
CA SER A 302 -30.93 -9.40 -44.63
C SER A 302 -32.42 -9.20 -44.94
N ASN A 303 -32.80 -9.32 -46.21
CA ASN A 303 -34.19 -9.17 -46.67
C ASN A 303 -35.03 -10.46 -46.48
N VAL A 304 -34.50 -11.48 -45.82
CA VAL A 304 -35.15 -12.79 -45.64
C VAL A 304 -35.71 -12.87 -44.22
N ALA A 305 -36.97 -13.27 -44.08
CA ALA A 305 -37.57 -13.61 -42.78
C ALA A 305 -36.92 -14.90 -42.24
N GLY A 306 -35.79 -14.76 -41.55
CA GLY A 306 -35.12 -15.86 -40.86
C GLY A 306 -35.89 -16.35 -39.64
N ASP A 307 -35.50 -17.52 -39.11
CA ASP A 307 -36.04 -18.12 -37.89
C ASP A 307 -35.10 -17.96 -36.68
N GLY A 308 -34.00 -17.21 -36.85
CA GLY A 308 -33.00 -16.93 -35.82
C GLY A 308 -31.96 -18.04 -35.65
N THR A 309 -31.99 -19.10 -36.45
CA THR A 309 -30.91 -20.09 -36.50
C THR A 309 -29.68 -19.54 -37.20
N ALA A 310 -28.51 -20.16 -37.01
CA ALA A 310 -27.29 -19.73 -37.70
C ALA A 310 -27.40 -19.82 -39.25
N ALA A 311 -28.22 -20.73 -39.77
CA ALA A 311 -28.44 -20.90 -41.20
C ALA A 311 -29.49 -19.93 -41.78
N ALA A 312 -30.44 -19.47 -40.95
CA ALA A 312 -31.47 -18.50 -41.32
C ALA A 312 -31.59 -17.41 -40.23
N PRO A 313 -30.58 -16.53 -40.08
CA PRO A 313 -30.58 -15.48 -39.07
C PRO A 313 -31.70 -14.47 -39.32
N TYR A 314 -32.19 -13.85 -38.25
CA TYR A 314 -33.14 -12.74 -38.38
C TYR A 314 -32.49 -11.54 -39.10
N GLY A 315 -33.23 -10.87 -39.99
CA GLY A 315 -32.74 -9.66 -40.68
C GLY A 315 -32.74 -8.37 -39.83
N ALA A 316 -33.41 -8.41 -38.68
CA ALA A 316 -33.49 -7.34 -37.69
C ALA A 316 -33.35 -7.93 -36.27
N ILE A 317 -33.02 -7.09 -35.29
CA ILE A 317 -32.77 -7.53 -33.91
C ILE A 317 -34.05 -7.78 -33.11
N ASP A 318 -35.13 -7.00 -33.36
CA ASP A 318 -36.37 -7.08 -32.57
C ASP A 318 -37.01 -8.47 -32.56
N PRO A 319 -37.12 -9.20 -33.70
CA PRO A 319 -37.64 -10.57 -33.67
C PRO A 319 -36.81 -11.52 -32.80
N ALA A 320 -35.49 -11.33 -32.72
CA ALA A 320 -34.62 -12.13 -31.87
C ALA A 320 -34.85 -11.83 -30.39
N LEU A 321 -34.94 -10.55 -30.03
CA LEU A 321 -35.22 -10.11 -28.66
C LEU A 321 -36.63 -10.49 -28.20
N GLY A 322 -37.61 -10.50 -29.11
CA GLY A 322 -38.99 -10.89 -28.81
C GLY A 322 -39.21 -12.36 -28.48
N VAL A 323 -38.26 -13.24 -28.84
CA VAL A 323 -38.31 -14.69 -28.54
C VAL A 323 -37.29 -15.15 -27.50
N ALA A 324 -36.29 -14.33 -27.19
CA ALA A 324 -35.24 -14.65 -26.24
C ALA A 324 -35.74 -14.62 -24.79
N ASN A 325 -35.36 -15.62 -24.00
CA ASN A 325 -35.67 -15.74 -22.59
C ASN A 325 -34.41 -15.56 -21.73
N SER A 326 -34.59 -15.43 -20.42
CA SER A 326 -33.47 -15.39 -19.48
C SER A 326 -32.51 -16.58 -19.68
N GLY A 327 -31.21 -16.30 -19.81
CA GLY A 327 -30.16 -17.27 -20.13
C GLY A 327 -29.84 -17.40 -21.63
N ASP A 328 -30.71 -16.92 -22.52
CA ASP A 328 -30.50 -16.95 -23.96
C ASP A 328 -29.52 -15.85 -24.41
N ARG A 329 -28.87 -16.08 -25.56
CA ARG A 329 -27.94 -15.15 -26.20
C ARG A 329 -28.47 -14.71 -27.56
N VAL A 330 -28.41 -13.42 -27.85
CA VAL A 330 -28.63 -12.86 -29.19
C VAL A 330 -27.26 -12.52 -29.77
N TYR A 331 -26.90 -13.15 -30.88
CA TYR A 331 -25.57 -13.03 -31.50
C TYR A 331 -25.67 -12.30 -32.85
N VAL A 332 -25.12 -11.09 -32.89
CA VAL A 332 -25.34 -10.11 -33.98
C VAL A 332 -24.09 -9.99 -34.85
N GLN A 333 -24.26 -10.22 -36.15
CA GLN A 333 -23.20 -10.05 -37.15
C GLN A 333 -23.06 -8.58 -37.57
N PRO A 334 -21.97 -8.19 -38.26
CA PRO A 334 -21.73 -6.81 -38.65
C PRO A 334 -22.79 -6.30 -39.63
N GLY A 335 -23.16 -5.04 -39.49
CA GLY A 335 -24.17 -4.35 -40.30
C GLY A 335 -24.82 -3.21 -39.53
N SER A 336 -25.74 -2.49 -40.17
CA SER A 336 -26.51 -1.41 -39.53
C SER A 336 -27.89 -1.91 -39.09
N LEU A 337 -28.23 -1.71 -37.82
CA LEU A 337 -29.59 -1.87 -37.33
C LEU A 337 -30.48 -0.70 -37.78
N ALA A 338 -31.80 -0.89 -37.66
CA ALA A 338 -32.78 0.12 -38.07
C ALA A 338 -32.97 1.25 -37.05
N SER A 339 -32.81 0.95 -35.76
CA SER A 339 -32.96 1.88 -34.63
C SER A 339 -32.26 1.30 -33.39
N GLY A 340 -32.33 2.03 -32.26
CA GLY A 340 -32.09 1.48 -30.93
C GLY A 340 -33.05 0.35 -30.54
N PHE A 341 -32.76 -0.35 -29.44
CA PHE A 341 -33.51 -1.52 -28.98
C PHE A 341 -33.42 -1.71 -27.45
N THR A 342 -34.31 -2.55 -26.89
CA THR A 342 -34.33 -2.89 -25.45
C THR A 342 -33.96 -4.36 -25.23
N ILE A 343 -33.01 -4.63 -24.33
CA ILE A 343 -32.57 -5.98 -23.96
C ILE A 343 -33.51 -6.56 -22.88
N PRO A 344 -34.12 -7.73 -23.11
CA PRO A 344 -34.94 -8.39 -22.09
C PRO A 344 -34.14 -8.83 -20.86
N THR A 345 -34.84 -9.09 -19.76
CA THR A 345 -34.22 -9.56 -18.51
C THR A 345 -33.50 -10.90 -18.70
N GLY A 346 -32.24 -10.97 -18.23
CA GLY A 346 -31.40 -12.17 -18.28
C GLY A 346 -30.87 -12.51 -19.67
N VAL A 347 -31.08 -11.67 -20.69
CA VAL A 347 -30.60 -11.90 -22.05
C VAL A 347 -29.24 -11.24 -22.25
N GLN A 348 -28.36 -11.94 -22.96
CA GLN A 348 -27.05 -11.41 -23.37
C GLN A 348 -27.06 -11.10 -24.87
N VAL A 349 -26.74 -9.87 -25.23
CA VAL A 349 -26.63 -9.41 -26.62
C VAL A 349 -25.15 -9.21 -26.95
N LEU A 350 -24.65 -10.06 -27.83
CA LEU A 350 -23.23 -10.19 -28.17
C LEU A 350 -23.06 -9.91 -29.66
N SER A 351 -22.02 -9.19 -30.06
CA SER A 351 -21.65 -9.08 -31.46
C SER A 351 -20.46 -9.98 -31.83
N THR A 352 -20.25 -10.18 -33.13
CA THR A 352 -19.05 -10.82 -33.68
C THR A 352 -17.79 -9.95 -33.60
N GLY A 353 -17.91 -8.66 -33.22
CA GLY A 353 -16.83 -7.69 -33.25
C GLY A 353 -15.63 -8.06 -32.37
N PRO A 354 -15.76 -7.98 -31.04
CA PRO A 354 -14.73 -8.45 -30.11
C PRO A 354 -14.74 -9.99 -29.99
N ILE A 355 -13.68 -10.58 -29.43
CA ILE A 355 -13.65 -12.01 -29.10
C ILE A 355 -14.64 -12.25 -27.95
N GLN A 356 -15.58 -13.18 -28.13
CA GLN A 356 -16.61 -13.49 -27.15
C GLN A 356 -16.28 -14.80 -26.42
N PRO A 357 -15.76 -14.78 -25.18
CA PRO A 357 -15.47 -15.98 -24.42
C PRO A 357 -16.75 -16.63 -23.88
N LEU A 358 -16.81 -17.96 -23.94
CA LEU A 358 -17.91 -18.77 -23.42
C LEU A 358 -17.34 -19.93 -22.59
N ARG A 359 -17.75 -20.02 -21.32
CA ARG A 359 -17.36 -21.12 -20.42
C ARG A 359 -18.25 -22.34 -20.68
N THR A 360 -17.67 -23.53 -20.82
CA THR A 360 -18.42 -24.76 -21.15
C THR A 360 -17.98 -25.96 -20.34
N GLN A 361 -18.62 -27.12 -20.52
CA GLN A 361 -18.29 -28.39 -19.86
C GLN A 361 -16.89 -28.95 -20.17
N ILE A 362 -16.17 -28.37 -21.14
CA ILE A 362 -14.80 -28.75 -21.51
C ILE A 362 -13.79 -27.59 -21.33
N GLY A 363 -14.19 -26.49 -20.69
CA GLY A 363 -13.38 -25.28 -20.50
C GLY A 363 -13.92 -24.05 -21.24
N THR A 364 -13.15 -22.97 -21.26
CA THR A 364 -13.52 -21.70 -21.93
C THR A 364 -13.11 -21.72 -23.40
N LEU A 365 -14.03 -21.34 -24.28
CA LEU A 365 -13.84 -21.27 -25.73
C LEU A 365 -14.27 -19.90 -26.27
N ALA A 366 -13.76 -19.48 -27.42
CA ALA A 366 -14.27 -18.31 -28.13
C ALA A 366 -15.47 -18.69 -29.01
N LEU A 367 -16.51 -17.84 -29.05
CA LEU A 367 -17.65 -18.07 -29.94
C LEU A 367 -17.20 -18.05 -31.41
N PRO A 368 -17.70 -18.97 -32.25
CA PRO A 368 -17.39 -18.97 -33.67
C PRO A 368 -17.71 -17.63 -34.33
N GLY A 369 -16.78 -17.12 -35.14
CA GLY A 369 -16.91 -15.85 -35.84
C GLY A 369 -16.72 -14.59 -35.00
N SER A 370 -16.46 -14.71 -33.69
CA SER A 370 -16.13 -13.56 -32.84
C SER A 370 -14.69 -13.08 -33.11
N GLY A 371 -14.39 -11.82 -32.78
CA GLY A 371 -13.09 -11.19 -33.05
C GLY A 371 -12.94 -10.63 -34.47
N SER A 372 -14.05 -10.31 -35.17
CA SER A 372 -14.00 -9.74 -36.51
C SER A 372 -13.49 -8.29 -36.56
N GLY A 373 -13.48 -7.57 -35.43
CA GLY A 373 -13.16 -6.14 -35.34
C GLY A 373 -14.23 -5.19 -35.92
N LEU A 374 -15.18 -5.70 -36.70
CA LEU A 374 -16.32 -4.96 -37.23
C LEU A 374 -17.48 -4.97 -36.23
N LEU A 375 -17.88 -3.80 -35.72
CA LEU A 375 -18.99 -3.64 -34.77
C LEU A 375 -20.31 -3.36 -35.54
N PRO A 376 -21.44 -3.98 -35.16
CA PRO A 376 -22.75 -3.58 -35.68
C PRO A 376 -23.10 -2.16 -35.25
N HIS A 377 -23.63 -1.36 -36.19
CA HIS A 377 -24.02 0.02 -35.96
C HIS A 377 -25.47 0.11 -35.44
N VAL A 378 -25.68 0.91 -34.39
CA VAL A 378 -26.98 1.12 -33.74
C VAL A 378 -27.34 2.61 -33.81
N PRO A 379 -28.23 3.03 -34.73
CA PRO A 379 -28.66 4.42 -34.84
C PRO A 379 -29.77 4.74 -33.83
N GLY A 380 -29.45 4.71 -32.54
CA GLY A 380 -30.38 4.99 -31.43
C GLY A 380 -29.92 4.42 -30.09
N THR A 381 -30.62 4.77 -29.01
CA THR A 381 -30.31 4.32 -27.64
C THR A 381 -30.52 2.81 -27.45
N VAL A 382 -29.57 2.15 -26.78
CA VAL A 382 -29.73 0.78 -26.31
C VAL A 382 -30.18 0.78 -24.85
N VAL A 383 -31.32 0.16 -24.55
CA VAL A 383 -31.89 0.10 -23.20
C VAL A 383 -31.63 -1.27 -22.57
N MET A 384 -31.02 -1.31 -21.40
CA MET A 384 -30.66 -2.53 -20.67
C MET A 384 -31.83 -3.07 -19.83
N GLY A 385 -31.94 -4.40 -19.71
CA GLY A 385 -32.84 -5.09 -18.77
C GLY A 385 -32.10 -5.56 -17.50
N HIS A 386 -32.81 -6.19 -16.56
CA HIS A 386 -32.17 -6.81 -15.39
C HIS A 386 -31.27 -7.98 -15.83
N ASP A 387 -30.17 -8.20 -15.12
CA ASP A 387 -29.23 -9.31 -15.33
C ASP A 387 -28.80 -9.46 -16.80
N SER A 388 -28.69 -8.34 -17.52
CA SER A 388 -28.44 -8.31 -18.96
C SER A 388 -27.00 -7.92 -19.31
N LEU A 389 -26.56 -8.31 -20.50
CA LEU A 389 -25.22 -8.02 -21.01
C LEU A 389 -25.30 -7.47 -22.43
N LEU A 390 -24.57 -6.39 -22.71
CA LEU A 390 -24.33 -5.85 -24.05
C LEU A 390 -22.83 -5.85 -24.36
N SER A 391 -22.44 -6.46 -25.48
CA SER A 391 -21.03 -6.45 -25.90
C SER A 391 -20.80 -6.27 -27.40
N GLY A 392 -19.95 -5.30 -27.76
CA GLY A 392 -19.37 -5.18 -29.09
C GLY A 392 -20.17 -4.36 -30.11
N PHE A 393 -20.85 -3.28 -29.72
CA PHE A 393 -21.68 -2.47 -30.62
C PHE A 393 -21.12 -1.07 -30.84
N ALA A 394 -21.37 -0.50 -32.03
CA ALA A 394 -21.13 0.90 -32.33
C ALA A 394 -22.46 1.68 -32.24
N VAL A 395 -22.71 2.31 -31.10
CA VAL A 395 -23.95 3.02 -30.78
C VAL A 395 -23.77 4.50 -31.10
N ALA A 396 -24.59 5.03 -32.01
CA ALA A 396 -24.58 6.44 -32.38
C ALA A 396 -26.03 6.94 -32.41
N PRO A 397 -26.57 7.38 -31.26
CA PRO A 397 -27.93 7.83 -31.18
C PRO A 397 -28.08 9.24 -31.81
N GLU A 398 -29.32 9.70 -31.98
CA GLU A 398 -29.58 11.07 -32.44
C GLU A 398 -29.14 12.10 -31.36
N PRO A 399 -28.77 13.34 -31.75
CA PRO A 399 -28.35 14.36 -30.80
C PRO A 399 -29.36 14.56 -29.65
N GLY A 400 -28.86 14.58 -28.41
CA GLY A 400 -29.67 14.71 -27.20
C GLY A 400 -30.22 13.40 -26.62
N GLN A 401 -29.93 12.26 -27.23
CA GLN A 401 -30.25 10.93 -26.69
C GLN A 401 -29.01 10.28 -26.05
N ASP A 402 -29.22 9.49 -25.00
CA ASP A 402 -28.14 8.71 -24.38
C ASP A 402 -27.74 7.52 -25.27
N GLY A 403 -26.49 7.08 -25.18
CA GLY A 403 -25.98 5.94 -25.94
C GLY A 403 -26.54 4.62 -25.43
N ILE A 404 -26.07 4.21 -24.26
CA ILE A 404 -26.55 3.01 -23.56
C ILE A 404 -27.18 3.42 -22.24
N GLN A 405 -28.41 2.97 -21.99
CA GLN A 405 -29.19 3.37 -20.83
C GLN A 405 -29.63 2.16 -20.01
N ALA A 406 -29.37 2.19 -18.70
CA ALA A 406 -29.92 1.26 -17.73
C ALA A 406 -30.71 2.07 -16.70
N GLN A 407 -32.03 1.87 -16.60
CA GLN A 407 -32.88 2.65 -15.70
C GLN A 407 -33.74 1.74 -14.83
N GLY A 408 -33.59 1.82 -13.50
CA GLY A 408 -34.38 1.02 -12.55
C GLY A 408 -34.10 -0.49 -12.63
N VAL A 409 -32.94 -0.89 -13.16
CA VAL A 409 -32.59 -2.30 -13.39
C VAL A 409 -31.52 -2.80 -12.42
N ARG A 410 -31.48 -4.12 -12.24
CA ARG A 410 -30.53 -4.79 -11.36
C ARG A 410 -29.52 -5.54 -12.20
N SER A 411 -28.24 -5.35 -11.89
CA SER A 411 -27.10 -6.08 -12.44
C SER A 411 -26.98 -6.01 -13.97
N VAL A 412 -26.08 -5.17 -14.47
CA VAL A 412 -25.87 -4.98 -15.92
C VAL A 412 -24.39 -5.08 -16.26
N THR A 413 -24.09 -5.63 -17.43
CA THR A 413 -22.73 -5.74 -17.96
C THR A 413 -22.65 -5.09 -19.35
N ILE A 414 -21.78 -4.09 -19.52
CA ILE A 414 -21.61 -3.31 -20.75
C ILE A 414 -20.13 -3.36 -21.14
N LEU A 415 -19.80 -4.06 -22.23
CA LEU A 415 -18.42 -4.38 -22.59
C LEU A 415 -18.09 -4.03 -24.04
N ASP A 416 -16.89 -3.51 -24.30
CA ASP A 416 -16.33 -3.46 -25.66
C ASP A 416 -17.20 -2.68 -26.68
N ASN A 417 -17.97 -1.69 -26.24
CA ASN A 417 -18.82 -0.88 -27.10
C ASN A 417 -18.14 0.43 -27.50
N GLN A 418 -18.47 0.94 -28.69
CA GLN A 418 -18.15 2.29 -29.13
C GLN A 418 -19.42 3.14 -29.06
N VAL A 419 -19.39 4.26 -28.34
CA VAL A 419 -20.50 5.21 -28.25
C VAL A 419 -20.06 6.54 -28.83
N LEU A 420 -20.78 7.07 -29.81
CA LEU A 420 -20.44 8.30 -30.53
C LEU A 420 -21.55 9.34 -30.44
N SER A 421 -21.19 10.58 -30.08
CA SER A 421 -22.06 11.76 -30.11
C SER A 421 -23.37 11.63 -29.31
N ALA A 422 -23.34 10.84 -28.23
CA ALA A 422 -24.47 10.70 -27.31
C ALA A 422 -24.57 11.88 -26.35
N ARG A 423 -25.72 12.03 -25.69
CA ARG A 423 -25.87 12.95 -24.55
C ARG A 423 -25.00 12.47 -23.38
N ASN A 424 -25.43 11.42 -22.68
CA ASN A 424 -24.52 10.61 -21.88
C ASN A 424 -24.05 9.43 -22.71
N GLY A 425 -22.75 9.10 -22.66
CA GLY A 425 -22.24 7.90 -23.34
C GLY A 425 -22.91 6.64 -22.79
N ILE A 426 -22.84 6.47 -21.47
CA ILE A 426 -23.54 5.41 -20.73
C ILE A 426 -24.23 6.03 -19.52
N LEU A 427 -25.56 5.86 -19.43
CA LEU A 427 -26.38 6.30 -18.30
C LEU A 427 -26.85 5.09 -17.48
N LEU A 428 -26.44 5.03 -16.22
CA LEU A 428 -26.89 4.07 -15.22
C LEU A 428 -27.69 4.82 -14.14
N ASN A 429 -29.02 4.83 -14.27
CA ASN A 429 -29.89 5.59 -13.37
C ASN A 429 -30.75 4.65 -12.49
N ASP A 430 -30.67 4.81 -11.17
CA ASP A 430 -31.38 4.00 -10.17
C ASP A 430 -31.17 2.48 -10.38
N VAL A 431 -29.92 2.10 -10.66
CA VAL A 431 -29.52 0.71 -10.81
C VAL A 431 -29.12 0.08 -9.47
N SER A 432 -29.17 -1.26 -9.39
CA SER A 432 -28.80 -2.03 -8.19
C SER A 432 -27.99 -3.29 -8.51
N GLY A 433 -27.44 -3.95 -7.48
CA GLY A 433 -26.65 -5.19 -7.62
C GLY A 433 -25.25 -4.95 -8.23
N ASN A 434 -24.80 -5.84 -9.12
CA ASN A 434 -23.45 -5.77 -9.71
C ASN A 434 -23.42 -5.07 -11.07
N LEU A 435 -22.63 -4.00 -11.19
CA LEU A 435 -22.49 -3.22 -12.41
C LEU A 435 -21.08 -3.41 -12.97
N ILE A 436 -20.97 -3.78 -14.25
CA ILE A 436 -19.69 -3.93 -14.94
C ILE A 436 -19.75 -3.12 -16.23
N VAL A 437 -18.96 -2.05 -16.33
CA VAL A 437 -18.80 -1.22 -17.52
C VAL A 437 -17.31 -1.14 -17.84
N ARG A 438 -16.86 -1.92 -18.83
CA ARG A 438 -15.42 -2.01 -19.16
C ARG A 438 -15.14 -2.01 -20.64
N ARG A 439 -13.98 -1.50 -21.02
CA ARG A 439 -13.47 -1.51 -22.41
C ARG A 439 -14.39 -0.79 -23.39
N ASN A 440 -15.18 0.17 -22.91
CA ASN A 440 -16.00 0.99 -23.78
C ASN A 440 -15.20 2.21 -24.24
N GLN A 441 -15.41 2.59 -25.50
CA GLN A 441 -14.86 3.79 -26.11
C GLN A 441 -16.01 4.78 -26.27
N ILE A 442 -15.89 5.94 -25.65
CA ILE A 442 -16.92 6.98 -25.66
C ILE A 442 -16.32 8.22 -26.28
N GLN A 443 -16.92 8.68 -27.36
CA GLN A 443 -16.45 9.82 -28.13
C GLN A 443 -17.54 10.87 -28.19
N ASP A 444 -17.16 12.11 -27.88
CA ASP A 444 -17.97 13.31 -28.11
C ASP A 444 -19.31 13.34 -27.33
N ALA A 445 -19.31 12.92 -26.06
CA ALA A 445 -20.48 13.05 -25.19
C ALA A 445 -20.84 14.53 -24.96
N SER A 446 -22.13 14.88 -25.02
CA SER A 446 -22.61 16.25 -24.80
C SER A 446 -22.97 16.57 -23.34
N GLU A 447 -22.95 15.58 -22.46
CA GLU A 447 -22.98 15.68 -20.99
C GLU A 447 -21.80 14.82 -20.46
N SER A 448 -22.06 13.85 -19.58
CA SER A 448 -21.04 12.95 -19.03
C SER A 448 -20.67 11.79 -19.96
N GLY A 449 -19.42 11.32 -19.89
CA GLY A 449 -19.01 10.09 -20.56
C GLY A 449 -19.75 8.87 -20.00
N ILE A 450 -19.59 8.63 -18.71
CA ILE A 450 -20.33 7.60 -17.95
C ILE A 450 -20.96 8.24 -16.73
N LEU A 451 -22.27 8.11 -16.57
CA LEU A 451 -23.02 8.60 -15.41
C LEU A 451 -23.66 7.43 -14.65
N LEU A 452 -23.24 7.22 -13.40
CA LEU A 452 -23.91 6.38 -12.42
C LEU A 452 -24.64 7.27 -11.41
N ASN A 453 -25.96 7.34 -11.50
CA ASN A 453 -26.80 8.14 -10.61
C ASN A 453 -27.79 7.23 -9.88
N ILE A 454 -27.71 7.13 -8.55
CA ILE A 454 -28.60 6.28 -7.75
C ILE A 454 -29.24 7.03 -6.58
N SER A 455 -30.54 6.81 -6.38
CA SER A 455 -31.32 7.28 -5.23
C SER A 455 -32.06 6.11 -4.56
N GLY A 456 -31.86 5.92 -3.26
CA GLY A 456 -32.43 4.83 -2.47
C GLY A 456 -32.07 3.40 -2.93
N GLN A 457 -30.98 3.20 -3.68
CA GLN A 457 -30.57 1.89 -4.21
C GLN A 457 -29.35 1.31 -3.50
N THR A 458 -29.17 -0.01 -3.61
CA THR A 458 -27.94 -0.70 -3.19
C THR A 458 -27.23 -1.32 -4.39
N VAL A 459 -25.97 -0.92 -4.57
CA VAL A 459 -25.02 -1.46 -5.55
C VAL A 459 -23.95 -2.23 -4.78
N ASP A 460 -23.83 -3.52 -5.05
CA ASP A 460 -22.85 -4.39 -4.39
C ASP A 460 -21.44 -4.10 -4.90
N THR A 461 -21.30 -3.96 -6.21
CA THR A 461 -20.04 -3.58 -6.86
C THR A 461 -20.35 -2.80 -8.12
N ALA A 462 -19.73 -1.63 -8.26
CA ALA A 462 -19.66 -0.87 -9.50
C ALA A 462 -18.22 -0.90 -10.00
N ASP A 463 -17.99 -1.63 -11.09
CA ASP A 463 -16.69 -1.66 -11.78
C ASP A 463 -16.84 -0.93 -13.11
N LEU A 464 -16.34 0.29 -13.16
CA LEU A 464 -16.37 1.18 -14.32
C LEU A 464 -14.95 1.38 -14.88
N SER A 465 -14.18 0.30 -14.92
CA SER A 465 -12.75 0.31 -15.22
C SER A 465 -12.44 0.10 -16.71
N ASN A 466 -11.26 0.56 -17.14
CA ASN A 466 -10.71 0.33 -18.48
C ASN A 466 -11.58 0.89 -19.60
N ASN A 467 -12.15 2.08 -19.42
CA ASN A 467 -12.89 2.81 -20.45
C ASN A 467 -12.03 3.94 -21.04
N ASP A 468 -12.23 4.22 -22.32
CA ASP A 468 -11.54 5.30 -23.06
C ASP A 468 -12.58 6.36 -23.44
N ILE A 469 -12.54 7.50 -22.76
CA ILE A 469 -13.49 8.59 -22.90
C ILE A 469 -12.74 9.76 -23.54
N HIS A 470 -12.94 10.00 -24.84
CA HIS A 470 -12.12 10.98 -25.56
C HIS A 470 -12.51 12.42 -25.27
N ARG A 471 -13.82 12.71 -25.24
CA ARG A 471 -14.36 14.02 -24.91
C ARG A 471 -15.73 13.90 -24.27
N ALA A 472 -15.93 14.60 -23.15
CA ALA A 472 -17.22 14.82 -22.50
C ALA A 472 -17.39 16.33 -22.25
N ALA A 473 -18.63 16.83 -22.31
CA ALA A 473 -18.91 18.25 -22.08
C ALA A 473 -19.00 18.58 -20.59
N ASP A 474 -19.38 17.61 -19.75
CA ASP A 474 -19.41 17.72 -18.30
C ASP A 474 -18.25 16.85 -17.75
N ASP A 475 -18.55 15.87 -16.90
CA ASP A 475 -17.59 14.93 -16.33
C ASP A 475 -17.22 13.78 -17.29
N GLY A 476 -15.97 13.30 -17.19
CA GLY A 476 -15.57 12.06 -17.85
C GLY A 476 -16.35 10.88 -17.28
N LEU A 477 -16.30 10.73 -15.96
CA LEU A 477 -17.06 9.73 -15.21
C LEU A 477 -17.65 10.35 -13.94
N LEU A 478 -18.97 10.31 -13.81
CA LEU A 478 -19.69 10.82 -12.65
C LEU A 478 -20.41 9.69 -11.92
N VAL A 479 -20.14 9.55 -10.62
CA VAL A 479 -20.88 8.68 -9.69
C VAL A 479 -21.58 9.56 -8.66
N ARG A 480 -22.90 9.48 -8.58
CA ARG A 480 -23.73 10.19 -7.60
C ARG A 480 -24.60 9.21 -6.85
N ALA A 481 -24.40 9.12 -5.54
CA ALA A 481 -25.22 8.34 -4.62
C ALA A 481 -25.97 9.28 -3.67
N ALA A 482 -27.30 9.20 -3.68
CA ALA A 482 -28.19 10.06 -2.90
C ALA A 482 -29.23 9.26 -2.09
N ASP A 483 -29.90 9.91 -1.13
CA ASP A 483 -31.14 9.44 -0.50
C ASP A 483 -31.11 8.02 0.08
N GLY A 484 -30.15 7.73 0.95
CA GLY A 484 -29.98 6.43 1.59
C GLY A 484 -29.36 5.37 0.69
N SER A 485 -28.85 5.75 -0.49
CA SER A 485 -28.16 4.82 -1.38
C SER A 485 -26.90 4.24 -0.75
N GLN A 486 -26.53 3.04 -1.20
CA GLN A 486 -25.33 2.33 -0.78
C GLN A 486 -24.57 1.78 -1.98
N ILE A 487 -23.27 2.11 -2.09
CA ILE A 487 -22.35 1.45 -3.04
C ILE A 487 -21.29 0.75 -2.20
N ASN A 488 -21.28 -0.58 -2.13
CA ASN A 488 -20.34 -1.29 -1.24
C ASN A 488 -18.89 -1.23 -1.76
N SER A 489 -18.68 -1.32 -3.07
CA SER A 489 -17.37 -1.21 -3.73
C SER A 489 -17.49 -0.48 -5.06
N LEU A 490 -16.68 0.56 -5.24
CA LEU A 490 -16.57 1.35 -6.47
C LEU A 490 -15.14 1.25 -7.01
N GLN A 491 -14.98 0.76 -8.23
CA GLN A 491 -13.70 0.56 -8.91
C GLN A 491 -13.68 1.37 -10.22
N LEU A 492 -12.76 2.32 -10.33
CA LEU A 492 -12.64 3.27 -11.43
C LEU A 492 -11.21 3.23 -12.02
N SER A 493 -10.68 2.02 -12.24
CA SER A 493 -9.27 1.84 -12.60
C SER A 493 -9.01 1.79 -14.11
N GLN A 494 -7.80 2.11 -14.55
CA GLN A 494 -7.34 1.95 -15.94
C GLN A 494 -8.13 2.79 -16.95
N ASN A 495 -8.78 3.87 -16.51
CA ASN A 495 -9.53 4.72 -17.40
C ASN A 495 -8.59 5.70 -18.13
N ARG A 496 -8.86 5.93 -19.41
CA ARG A 496 -8.24 7.00 -20.19
C ARG A 496 -9.30 8.04 -20.48
N ILE A 497 -9.11 9.24 -19.98
CA ILE A 497 -10.05 10.34 -20.11
C ILE A 497 -9.31 11.47 -20.82
N GLY A 498 -9.86 11.91 -21.96
CA GLY A 498 -9.32 13.00 -22.76
C GLY A 498 -9.69 14.34 -22.16
N SER A 499 -10.47 15.14 -22.89
CA SER A 499 -10.91 16.46 -22.42
C SER A 499 -12.32 16.40 -21.83
N THR A 500 -12.49 16.98 -20.65
CA THR A 500 -13.77 17.12 -19.93
C THR A 500 -14.05 18.60 -19.68
N GLY A 501 -15.32 19.01 -19.64
CA GLY A 501 -15.68 20.40 -19.35
C GLY A 501 -15.79 20.71 -17.86
N GLU A 502 -16.07 19.68 -17.05
CA GLU A 502 -16.03 19.74 -15.58
C GLU A 502 -14.89 18.85 -15.08
N ASN A 503 -15.18 17.73 -14.41
CA ASN A 503 -14.17 16.89 -13.77
C ASN A 503 -13.73 15.71 -14.65
N GLY A 504 -12.50 15.24 -14.47
CA GLY A 504 -12.09 13.97 -15.05
C GLY A 504 -12.93 12.83 -14.47
N ILE A 505 -12.92 12.72 -13.14
CA ILE A 505 -13.77 11.79 -12.36
C ILE A 505 -14.40 12.54 -11.19
N ALA A 506 -15.70 12.35 -10.98
CA ALA A 506 -16.43 12.84 -9.82
C ALA A 506 -17.14 11.70 -9.06
N VAL A 507 -16.96 11.62 -7.74
CA VAL A 507 -17.67 10.70 -6.84
C VAL A 507 -18.36 11.49 -5.75
N LEU A 508 -19.68 11.52 -5.76
CA LEU A 508 -20.51 12.33 -4.88
C LEU A 508 -21.39 11.44 -4.01
N SER A 509 -21.31 11.62 -2.69
CA SER A 509 -22.14 10.94 -1.69
C SER A 509 -22.90 11.98 -0.89
N ASP A 510 -24.22 12.03 -1.05
CA ASP A 510 -25.12 12.90 -0.27
C ASP A 510 -26.19 12.03 0.43
N ASN A 511 -26.31 12.15 1.75
CA ASN A 511 -27.18 11.30 2.58
C ASN A 511 -27.09 9.81 2.21
N SER A 512 -25.90 9.32 1.89
CA SER A 512 -25.65 8.00 1.31
C SER A 512 -24.35 7.41 1.84
N ARG A 513 -24.07 6.15 1.51
CA ARG A 513 -22.79 5.51 1.85
C ARG A 513 -22.12 4.89 0.64
N VAL A 514 -20.91 5.32 0.34
CA VAL A 514 -19.99 4.67 -0.58
C VAL A 514 -18.93 3.99 0.27
N GLY A 515 -18.82 2.66 0.20
CA GLY A 515 -17.88 1.89 1.00
C GLY A 515 -16.44 2.13 0.56
N THR A 516 -15.90 1.22 -0.23
CA THR A 516 -14.55 1.38 -0.79
C THR A 516 -14.61 2.06 -2.15
N VAL A 517 -13.85 3.15 -2.33
CA VAL A 517 -13.61 3.81 -3.61
C VAL A 517 -12.14 3.59 -4.01
N ALA A 518 -11.91 2.99 -5.17
CA ALA A 518 -10.58 2.81 -5.73
C ALA A 518 -10.50 3.43 -7.13
N ILE A 519 -9.66 4.47 -7.27
CA ILE A 519 -9.35 5.09 -8.55
C ILE A 519 -7.86 4.87 -8.79
N ALA A 520 -7.54 4.07 -9.82
CA ALA A 520 -6.17 3.63 -10.00
C ALA A 520 -5.74 3.53 -11.46
N GLN A 521 -4.47 3.80 -11.76
CA GLN A 521 -3.91 3.62 -13.12
C GLN A 521 -4.68 4.42 -14.18
N THR A 522 -5.16 5.60 -13.81
CA THR A 522 -6.05 6.41 -14.66
C THR A 522 -5.29 7.60 -15.20
N GLN A 523 -5.46 7.86 -16.50
CA GLN A 523 -4.93 9.04 -17.17
C GLN A 523 -6.07 10.00 -17.50
N ILE A 524 -5.94 11.26 -17.08
CA ILE A 524 -6.85 12.36 -17.42
C ILE A 524 -6.02 13.43 -18.15
N THR A 525 -6.33 13.67 -19.42
CA THR A 525 -5.54 14.59 -20.25
C THR A 525 -5.84 16.05 -19.92
N ALA A 526 -7.13 16.40 -19.79
CA ALA A 526 -7.55 17.73 -19.39
C ALA A 526 -8.93 17.70 -18.71
N ALA A 527 -9.08 18.49 -17.64
CA ALA A 527 -10.34 18.74 -16.97
C ALA A 527 -10.59 20.25 -16.83
N GLY A 528 -11.82 20.68 -17.09
CA GLY A 528 -12.22 22.09 -16.98
C GLY A 528 -12.31 22.57 -15.53
N GLU A 529 -12.57 21.66 -14.59
CA GLU A 529 -12.49 21.87 -13.15
C GLU A 529 -11.42 20.97 -12.53
N ASN A 530 -11.80 19.88 -11.85
CA ASN A 530 -10.86 19.05 -11.11
C ASN A 530 -10.43 17.81 -11.92
N GLY A 531 -9.19 17.36 -11.75
CA GLY A 531 -8.80 16.04 -12.26
C GLY A 531 -9.66 14.94 -11.64
N VAL A 532 -9.69 14.90 -10.30
CA VAL A 532 -10.60 14.04 -9.54
C VAL A 532 -11.27 14.85 -8.42
N LEU A 533 -12.60 14.74 -8.34
CA LEU A 533 -13.43 15.24 -7.25
C LEU A 533 -14.01 14.06 -6.45
N VAL A 534 -13.85 14.08 -5.15
CA VAL A 534 -14.56 13.19 -4.23
C VAL A 534 -15.25 14.02 -3.15
N LEU A 535 -16.57 13.90 -3.07
CA LEU A 535 -17.43 14.67 -2.17
C LEU A 535 -18.22 13.76 -1.24
N ALA A 536 -18.09 13.97 0.06
CA ALA A 536 -19.04 13.50 1.07
C ALA A 536 -19.83 14.70 1.60
N GLY A 537 -21.01 14.92 1.04
CA GLY A 537 -21.93 16.00 1.41
C GLY A 537 -22.73 15.70 2.68
N ALA A 538 -23.86 16.39 2.84
CA ALA A 538 -24.71 16.30 4.02
C ALA A 538 -25.13 14.85 4.36
N GLY A 539 -24.62 14.31 5.46
CA GLY A 539 -24.87 12.92 5.86
C GLY A 539 -24.30 11.84 4.91
N GLY A 540 -23.48 12.24 3.93
CA GLY A 540 -22.72 11.36 3.05
C GLY A 540 -21.55 10.70 3.78
N GLN A 541 -21.24 9.46 3.42
CA GLN A 541 -20.15 8.69 4.02
C GLN A 541 -19.35 7.96 2.95
N ILE A 542 -18.03 8.17 2.96
CA ILE A 542 -17.05 7.39 2.20
C ILE A 542 -16.16 6.65 3.20
N ASP A 543 -16.19 5.31 3.20
CA ASP A 543 -15.45 4.56 4.23
C ASP A 543 -13.94 4.52 3.97
N ASN A 544 -13.55 4.18 2.74
CA ASN A 544 -12.15 4.07 2.35
C ASN A 544 -11.96 4.62 0.94
N LEU A 545 -11.12 5.64 0.81
CA LEU A 545 -10.75 6.24 -0.45
C LEU A 545 -9.30 5.92 -0.79
N ALA A 546 -9.07 5.25 -1.91
CA ALA A 546 -7.75 4.94 -2.43
C ALA A 546 -7.57 5.50 -3.84
N LEU A 547 -6.62 6.43 -3.99
CA LEU A 547 -6.21 7.03 -5.25
C LEU A 547 -4.76 6.63 -5.52
N SER A 548 -4.46 5.97 -6.65
CA SER A 548 -3.10 5.50 -6.91
C SER A 548 -2.71 5.49 -8.39
N GLN A 549 -1.49 5.87 -8.76
CA GLN A 549 -1.02 5.84 -10.15
C GLN A 549 -1.93 6.68 -11.07
N LEU A 550 -2.13 7.94 -10.70
CA LEU A 550 -2.94 8.89 -11.46
C LEU A 550 -2.02 9.80 -12.27
N ASP A 551 -2.30 9.90 -13.57
CA ASP A 551 -1.62 10.81 -14.48
C ASP A 551 -2.59 11.91 -14.90
N LEU A 552 -2.44 13.09 -14.29
CA LEU A 552 -3.30 14.25 -14.48
C LEU A 552 -2.57 15.29 -15.32
N GLY A 553 -3.13 15.63 -16.48
CA GLY A 553 -2.62 16.70 -17.34
C GLY A 553 -2.99 18.09 -16.81
N THR A 554 -3.78 18.83 -17.58
CA THR A 554 -4.20 20.19 -17.19
C THR A 554 -5.55 20.20 -16.48
N THR A 555 -5.65 20.96 -15.39
CA THR A 555 -6.89 21.11 -14.60
C THR A 555 -7.23 22.59 -14.42
N GLY A 556 -8.50 22.96 -14.59
CA GLY A 556 -8.97 24.34 -14.49
C GLY A 556 -9.24 24.82 -13.06
N THR A 557 -9.35 23.91 -12.10
CA THR A 557 -9.28 24.19 -10.66
C THR A 557 -8.20 23.30 -10.04
N ASN A 558 -8.53 22.22 -9.34
CA ASN A 558 -7.56 21.42 -8.61
C ASN A 558 -7.12 20.15 -9.36
N GLY A 559 -5.91 19.65 -9.09
CA GLY A 559 -5.55 18.30 -9.53
C GLY A 559 -6.46 17.26 -8.87
N LEU A 560 -6.48 17.26 -7.54
CA LEU A 560 -7.36 16.44 -6.71
C LEU A 560 -8.12 17.34 -5.71
N LEU A 561 -9.44 17.15 -5.59
CA LEU A 561 -10.28 17.78 -4.58
C LEU A 561 -11.02 16.72 -3.77
N LEU A 562 -10.68 16.59 -2.49
CA LEU A 562 -11.37 15.72 -1.53
C LEU A 562 -12.10 16.59 -0.52
N LEU A 563 -13.42 16.55 -0.55
CA LEU A 563 -14.30 17.43 0.21
C LEU A 563 -15.24 16.62 1.11
N ALA A 564 -15.24 16.94 2.40
CA ALA A 564 -16.28 16.55 3.34
C ALA A 564 -16.96 17.81 3.86
N GLU A 565 -18.28 17.93 3.68
CA GLU A 565 -19.05 19.14 4.03
C GLU A 565 -20.33 18.78 4.77
N ASP A 566 -20.90 19.73 5.52
CA ASP A 566 -22.21 19.63 6.17
C ASP A 566 -22.40 18.35 7.02
N GLY A 567 -21.38 18.00 7.80
CA GLY A 567 -21.37 16.79 8.63
C GLY A 567 -21.08 15.49 7.87
N GLY A 568 -20.71 15.57 6.60
CA GLY A 568 -20.23 14.45 5.79
C GLY A 568 -18.95 13.83 6.33
N THR A 569 -18.68 12.58 5.93
CA THR A 569 -17.54 11.81 6.42
C THR A 569 -16.75 11.14 5.30
N ILE A 570 -15.43 11.35 5.29
CA ILE A 570 -14.46 10.52 4.55
C ILE A 570 -13.57 9.82 5.59
N ALA A 571 -13.82 8.56 5.89
CA ALA A 571 -13.28 7.92 7.10
C ALA A 571 -11.79 7.54 7.00
N ALA A 572 -11.26 7.29 5.80
CA ALA A 572 -9.83 7.08 5.57
C ALA A 572 -9.46 7.36 4.11
N THR A 573 -8.29 7.97 3.89
CA THR A 573 -7.81 8.35 2.56
C THR A 573 -6.35 7.93 2.37
N THR A 574 -6.05 7.32 1.22
CA THR A 574 -4.68 7.09 0.73
C THR A 574 -4.57 7.61 -0.69
N VAL A 575 -3.58 8.47 -0.94
CA VAL A 575 -3.24 9.01 -2.26
C VAL A 575 -1.76 8.73 -2.52
N ALA A 576 -1.47 7.96 -3.56
CA ALA A 576 -0.11 7.53 -3.90
C ALA A 576 0.18 7.69 -5.40
N ASP A 577 1.43 7.92 -5.79
CA ASP A 577 1.86 7.90 -7.19
C ASP A 577 1.00 8.82 -8.10
N VAL A 578 0.91 10.11 -7.76
CA VAL A 578 0.12 11.07 -8.55
C VAL A 578 1.07 12.02 -9.27
N THR A 579 1.00 12.03 -10.60
CA THR A 579 1.62 13.05 -11.45
C THR A 579 0.58 14.08 -11.85
N LEU A 580 0.91 15.36 -11.72
CA LEU A 580 0.10 16.47 -12.18
C LEU A 580 0.94 17.40 -13.04
N GLU A 581 0.56 17.63 -14.30
CA GLU A 581 1.26 18.57 -15.18
C GLU A 581 0.96 20.03 -14.81
N GLN A 582 -0.32 20.41 -14.71
CA GLN A 582 -0.70 21.77 -14.36
C GLN A 582 -2.09 21.87 -13.70
N SER A 583 -2.19 22.73 -12.68
CA SER A 583 -3.45 23.16 -12.08
C SER A 583 -3.55 24.69 -12.02
N GLN A 584 -4.73 25.23 -12.29
CA GLN A 584 -5.03 26.67 -12.12
C GLN A 584 -5.44 27.05 -10.69
N ALA A 585 -5.50 26.10 -9.76
CA ALA A 585 -5.66 26.31 -8.33
C ALA A 585 -4.66 25.42 -7.58
N ASN A 586 -5.14 24.46 -6.77
CA ASN A 586 -4.28 23.62 -5.93
C ASN A 586 -3.94 22.29 -6.60
N GLY A 587 -2.73 21.77 -6.35
CA GLY A 587 -2.39 20.43 -6.82
C GLY A 587 -3.25 19.36 -6.15
N VAL A 588 -3.29 19.39 -4.82
CA VAL A 588 -4.19 18.59 -3.98
C VAL A 588 -4.88 19.50 -2.96
N LEU A 589 -6.20 19.45 -2.87
CA LEU A 589 -7.00 20.14 -1.86
C LEU A 589 -7.79 19.12 -1.04
N LEU A 590 -7.53 19.09 0.27
CA LEU A 590 -8.32 18.39 1.28
C LEU A 590 -9.11 19.42 2.07
N LEU A 591 -10.43 19.32 2.07
CA LEU A 591 -11.30 20.29 2.72
C LEU A 591 -12.35 19.58 3.57
N ALA A 592 -12.40 19.92 4.86
CA ALA A 592 -13.45 19.53 5.79
C ALA A 592 -14.16 20.79 6.33
N GLU A 593 -15.45 20.94 6.08
CA GLU A 593 -16.21 22.14 6.48
C GLU A 593 -17.58 21.82 7.08
N ASN A 594 -18.16 22.80 7.80
CA ASN A 594 -19.48 22.70 8.42
C ASN A 594 -19.69 21.44 9.29
N GLY A 595 -18.76 21.20 10.23
CA GLY A 595 -18.84 20.08 11.17
C GLY A 595 -18.53 18.70 10.57
N ALA A 596 -17.95 18.66 9.37
CA ALA A 596 -17.56 17.43 8.70
C ALA A 596 -16.35 16.73 9.36
N TYR A 597 -16.17 15.46 9.00
CA TYR A 597 -15.05 14.65 9.45
C TYR A 597 -14.31 14.03 8.27
N MET A 598 -13.00 14.25 8.20
CA MET A 598 -12.12 13.48 7.34
C MET A 598 -11.11 12.77 8.24
N GLY A 599 -11.02 11.45 8.13
CA GLY A 599 -10.19 10.61 8.98
C GLY A 599 -8.71 10.70 8.65
N PRO A 600 -7.91 9.65 8.91
CA PRO A 600 -6.50 9.64 8.56
C PRO A 600 -6.31 9.82 7.05
N VAL A 601 -5.35 10.65 6.66
CA VAL A 601 -4.97 10.90 5.27
C VAL A 601 -3.48 10.66 5.07
N ASP A 602 -3.16 9.77 4.14
CA ASP A 602 -1.78 9.49 3.70
C ASP A 602 -1.61 9.94 2.24
N LEU A 603 -0.72 10.91 2.02
CA LEU A 603 -0.32 11.44 0.74
C LEU A 603 1.15 11.07 0.50
N THR A 604 1.43 10.27 -0.51
CA THR A 604 2.79 9.82 -0.78
C THR A 604 3.14 9.89 -2.27
N GLN A 605 4.38 10.19 -2.60
CA GLN A 605 4.88 10.17 -3.99
C GLN A 605 4.08 11.07 -4.95
N LEU A 606 3.75 12.28 -4.50
CA LEU A 606 3.14 13.31 -5.36
C LEU A 606 4.23 13.99 -6.20
N GLN A 607 3.99 14.13 -7.50
CA GLN A 607 4.86 14.85 -8.44
C GLN A 607 4.02 15.93 -9.11
N LEU A 608 3.99 17.13 -8.53
CA LEU A 608 3.14 18.24 -8.97
C LEU A 608 4.00 19.25 -9.73
N ALA A 609 3.91 19.32 -11.05
CA ALA A 609 4.83 20.13 -11.85
C ALA A 609 4.55 21.65 -11.74
N ALA A 610 3.29 22.08 -11.86
CA ALA A 610 2.88 23.47 -11.71
C ALA A 610 1.47 23.63 -11.10
N THR A 611 1.33 24.53 -10.13
CA THR A 611 0.04 24.89 -9.49
C THR A 611 -0.04 26.41 -9.34
N ALA A 612 -1.21 27.01 -9.62
CA ALA A 612 -1.34 28.46 -9.52
C ALA A 612 -1.60 28.97 -8.09
N GLU A 613 -2.13 28.11 -7.21
CA GLU A 613 -2.27 28.36 -5.78
C GLU A 613 -1.30 27.48 -4.98
N ASN A 614 -1.80 26.56 -4.15
CA ASN A 614 -0.94 25.74 -3.29
C ASN A 614 -0.58 24.41 -3.96
N GLY A 615 0.60 23.87 -3.64
CA GLY A 615 0.94 22.50 -4.05
C GLY A 615 -0.01 21.51 -3.39
N VAL A 616 -0.02 21.51 -2.06
CA VAL A 616 -0.97 20.73 -1.23
C VAL A 616 -1.63 21.67 -0.22
N ALA A 617 -2.96 21.69 -0.18
CA ALA A 617 -3.74 22.44 0.80
C ALA A 617 -4.61 21.49 1.64
N VAL A 618 -4.55 21.62 2.96
CA VAL A 618 -5.29 20.81 3.93
C VAL A 618 -5.99 21.72 4.91
N LEU A 619 -7.32 21.77 4.83
CA LEU A 619 -8.13 22.80 5.46
C LEU A 619 -9.27 22.18 6.29
N ALA A 620 -9.41 22.60 7.55
CA ALA A 620 -10.63 22.37 8.35
C ALA A 620 -11.27 23.68 8.80
N PHE A 621 -12.56 23.82 8.54
CA PHE A 621 -13.37 24.99 8.88
C PHE A 621 -14.61 24.64 9.70
N GLU A 622 -15.09 25.61 10.47
CA GLU A 622 -16.44 25.61 11.06
C GLU A 622 -16.76 24.36 11.89
N GLY A 623 -15.91 24.08 12.88
CA GLY A 623 -16.10 22.96 13.82
C GLY A 623 -15.75 21.58 13.25
N SER A 624 -15.10 21.52 12.09
CA SER A 624 -14.74 20.28 11.42
C SER A 624 -13.51 19.62 12.02
N ARG A 625 -13.31 18.34 11.69
CA ARG A 625 -12.22 17.53 12.22
C ARG A 625 -11.48 16.82 11.09
N LEU A 626 -10.16 17.01 11.06
CA LEU A 626 -9.24 16.24 10.22
C LEU A 626 -8.43 15.29 11.11
N GLY A 627 -8.39 14.01 10.72
CA GLY A 627 -7.55 13.00 11.34
C GLY A 627 -6.06 13.22 11.04
N PRO A 628 -5.20 12.26 11.42
CA PRO A 628 -3.78 12.39 11.20
C PRO A 628 -3.45 12.53 9.71
N LEU A 629 -2.58 13.48 9.38
CA LEU A 629 -2.09 13.73 8.02
C LEU A 629 -0.64 13.27 7.90
N MET A 630 -0.33 12.50 6.86
CA MET A 630 1.03 12.23 6.42
C MET A 630 1.20 12.72 4.98
N LEU A 631 2.22 13.54 4.72
CA LEU A 631 2.67 13.90 3.39
C LEU A 631 4.14 13.49 3.25
N SER A 632 4.44 12.55 2.36
CA SER A 632 5.78 11.99 2.25
C SER A 632 6.29 11.83 0.82
N GLN A 633 7.61 11.82 0.65
CA GLN A 633 8.30 11.49 -0.61
C GLN A 633 7.77 12.25 -1.83
N SER A 634 7.41 13.51 -1.64
CA SER A 634 6.65 14.30 -2.62
C SER A 634 7.49 15.46 -3.14
N ASN A 635 7.38 15.74 -4.44
CA ASN A 635 8.06 16.84 -5.12
C ASN A 635 7.02 17.81 -5.69
N LEU A 636 7.05 19.02 -5.18
CA LEU A 636 6.18 20.12 -5.53
C LEU A 636 7.01 21.09 -6.38
N GLY A 637 6.66 21.22 -7.65
CA GLY A 637 7.36 22.04 -8.64
C GLY A 637 7.12 23.53 -8.42
N GLN A 638 6.61 24.21 -9.44
CA GLN A 638 6.30 25.64 -9.35
C GLN A 638 4.92 25.81 -8.69
N VAL A 639 4.85 26.42 -7.50
CA VAL A 639 3.58 26.74 -6.85
C VAL A 639 3.38 28.25 -6.72
N GLY A 640 2.18 28.74 -7.04
CA GLY A 640 1.90 30.18 -7.07
C GLY A 640 1.62 30.81 -5.70
N SER A 641 1.29 30.01 -4.68
CA SER A 641 1.10 30.43 -3.29
C SER A 641 1.97 29.59 -2.37
N ASN A 642 1.41 28.77 -1.46
CA ASN A 642 2.21 27.98 -0.53
C ASN A 642 2.57 26.61 -1.10
N GLY A 643 3.78 26.11 -0.86
CA GLY A 643 4.14 24.72 -1.19
C GLY A 643 3.17 23.74 -0.53
N VAL A 644 3.08 23.85 0.79
CA VAL A 644 2.08 23.15 1.60
C VAL A 644 1.36 24.14 2.52
N LEU A 645 0.03 24.09 2.54
CA LEU A 645 -0.83 24.83 3.45
C LEU A 645 -1.59 23.86 4.35
N VAL A 646 -1.47 24.04 5.67
CA VAL A 646 -2.22 23.31 6.69
C VAL A 646 -2.96 24.32 7.56
N LEU A 647 -4.30 24.30 7.53
CA LEU A 647 -5.13 25.31 8.18
C LEU A 647 -6.23 24.67 9.03
N ALA A 648 -6.33 25.13 10.27
CA ALA A 648 -7.49 24.89 11.14
C ALA A 648 -8.12 26.23 11.54
N ASP A 649 -9.40 26.41 11.22
CA ASP A 649 -10.12 27.66 11.47
C ASP A 649 -11.50 27.41 12.11
N THR A 650 -11.93 28.36 12.93
CA THR A 650 -13.27 28.46 13.51
C THR A 650 -13.64 27.22 14.31
N ASN A 651 -12.95 27.03 15.44
CA ASN A 651 -13.13 25.92 16.37
C ASN A 651 -12.93 24.52 15.74
N SER A 652 -12.11 24.42 14.70
CA SER A 652 -11.80 23.15 14.04
C SER A 652 -10.61 22.45 14.69
N ALA A 653 -10.46 21.16 14.41
CA ALA A 653 -9.36 20.37 14.94
C ALA A 653 -8.64 19.57 13.85
N LEU A 654 -7.31 19.69 13.82
CA LEU A 654 -6.42 18.80 13.05
C LEU A 654 -5.64 17.94 14.03
N ALA A 655 -5.64 16.63 13.80
CA ALA A 655 -4.79 15.71 14.55
C ALA A 655 -3.32 15.84 14.09
N ASP A 656 -2.48 14.84 14.38
CA ASP A 656 -1.06 14.91 14.09
C ASP A 656 -0.81 15.07 12.58
N THR A 657 0.00 16.06 12.21
CA THR A 657 0.43 16.35 10.84
C THR A 657 1.92 16.02 10.72
N THR A 658 2.29 15.17 9.75
CA THR A 658 3.68 14.80 9.47
C THR A 658 4.02 15.10 8.00
N LEU A 659 5.07 15.88 7.78
CA LEU A 659 5.71 16.06 6.47
C LEU A 659 7.08 15.38 6.51
N ASP A 660 7.37 14.50 5.56
CA ASP A 660 8.60 13.70 5.54
C ASP A 660 9.20 13.59 4.14
N ALA A 661 10.43 14.08 3.95
CA ALA A 661 11.09 14.09 2.63
C ALA A 661 10.23 14.75 1.53
N VAL A 662 9.78 15.97 1.79
CA VAL A 662 9.02 16.79 0.83
C VAL A 662 9.97 17.82 0.22
N ALA A 663 9.95 17.97 -1.10
CA ALA A 663 10.73 18.98 -1.82
C ALA A 663 9.81 19.99 -2.50
N ILE A 664 10.15 21.28 -2.40
CA ILE A 664 9.44 22.40 -3.03
C ILE A 664 10.43 23.18 -3.88
N GLN A 665 10.20 23.22 -5.19
CA GLN A 665 11.08 23.89 -6.14
C GLN A 665 10.96 25.42 -6.08
N SER A 666 9.74 25.93 -5.99
CA SER A 666 9.48 27.35 -5.73
C SER A 666 8.06 27.55 -5.21
N ALA A 667 7.88 28.51 -4.31
CA ALA A 667 6.59 28.94 -3.79
C ALA A 667 6.42 30.45 -3.87
N GLY A 668 5.32 30.92 -4.48
CA GLY A 668 4.99 32.34 -4.59
C GLY A 668 4.57 33.02 -3.27
N ALA A 669 4.41 32.24 -2.20
CA ALA A 669 4.28 32.72 -0.83
C ALA A 669 5.25 31.96 0.08
N ASN A 670 4.77 31.00 0.87
CA ASN A 670 5.61 30.26 1.82
C ASN A 670 5.92 28.85 1.33
N GLY A 671 7.08 28.28 1.69
CA GLY A 671 7.33 26.86 1.44
C GLY A 671 6.31 25.98 2.18
N LEU A 672 6.23 26.14 3.50
CA LEU A 672 5.18 25.56 4.35
C LEU A 672 4.49 26.65 5.17
N LEU A 673 3.16 26.59 5.23
CA LEU A 673 2.36 27.37 6.16
C LEU A 673 1.46 26.45 6.99
N VAL A 674 1.69 26.43 8.31
CA VAL A 674 0.82 25.79 9.29
C VAL A 674 0.16 26.86 10.14
N LEU A 675 -1.17 26.92 10.12
CA LEU A 675 -1.94 27.99 10.76
C LEU A 675 -3.12 27.41 11.54
N GLY A 676 -3.17 27.69 12.84
CA GLY A 676 -4.37 27.56 13.66
C GLY A 676 -4.93 28.93 13.99
N GLN A 677 -6.23 29.14 13.80
CA GLN A 677 -6.89 30.40 14.14
C GLN A 677 -8.30 30.21 14.71
N ASN A 678 -8.85 31.27 15.30
CA ASN A 678 -10.23 31.35 15.81
C ASN A 678 -10.61 30.18 16.73
N GLY A 679 -9.82 29.96 17.78
CA GLY A 679 -10.07 28.91 18.79
C GLY A 679 -9.82 27.47 18.34
N SER A 680 -9.22 27.27 17.15
CA SER A 680 -8.92 25.93 16.62
C SER A 680 -7.75 25.25 17.32
N SER A 681 -7.64 23.92 17.17
CA SER A 681 -6.56 23.13 17.76
C SER A 681 -5.83 22.29 16.72
N LEU A 682 -4.50 22.39 16.67
CA LEU A 682 -3.64 21.46 15.97
C LEU A 682 -2.87 20.63 17.01
N ALA A 683 -2.79 19.32 16.81
CA ALA A 683 -2.02 18.43 17.67
C ALA A 683 -0.51 18.59 17.40
N THR A 684 0.20 17.52 17.05
CA THR A 684 1.63 17.59 16.73
C THR A 684 1.83 17.91 15.26
N VAL A 685 2.72 18.86 14.96
CA VAL A 685 3.22 19.14 13.62
C VAL A 685 4.67 18.66 13.57
N THR A 686 4.96 17.67 12.75
CA THR A 686 6.30 17.12 12.55
C THR A 686 6.73 17.37 11.11
N VAL A 687 7.88 17.99 10.92
CA VAL A 687 8.46 18.25 9.60
C VAL A 687 9.87 17.67 9.61
N ASN A 688 10.13 16.68 8.76
CA ASN A 688 11.43 16.04 8.61
C ASN A 688 11.89 16.20 7.16
N ASP A 689 13.15 16.61 6.96
CA ASP A 689 13.81 16.65 5.66
C ASP A 689 13.01 17.40 4.58
N LEU A 690 12.35 18.49 4.98
CA LEU A 690 11.67 19.38 4.04
C LEU A 690 12.69 20.27 3.35
N ALA A 691 12.71 20.25 2.02
CA ALA A 691 13.55 21.10 1.20
C ALA A 691 12.72 22.16 0.47
N VAL A 692 13.05 23.44 0.69
CA VAL A 692 12.46 24.60 0.02
C VAL A 692 13.56 25.31 -0.75
N ASN A 693 13.53 25.20 -2.08
CA ASN A 693 14.54 25.82 -2.93
C ASN A 693 14.34 27.34 -3.01
N GLN A 694 13.10 27.80 -3.17
CA GLN A 694 12.76 29.23 -3.13
C GLN A 694 11.36 29.43 -2.54
N ALA A 695 11.21 30.45 -1.70
CA ALA A 695 9.92 30.98 -1.27
C ALA A 695 9.94 32.51 -1.35
N ASP A 696 8.94 33.12 -1.99
CA ASP A 696 8.87 34.58 -2.16
C ASP A 696 8.55 35.30 -0.84
N SER A 697 8.00 34.60 0.16
CA SER A 697 7.85 35.05 1.54
C SER A 697 8.74 34.21 2.47
N ASN A 698 8.17 33.38 3.34
CA ASN A 698 8.97 32.63 4.31
C ASN A 698 9.24 31.21 3.84
N GLY A 699 10.38 30.62 4.22
CA GLY A 699 10.64 29.21 3.97
C GLY A 699 9.62 28.33 4.70
N LEU A 700 9.54 28.50 6.02
CA LEU A 700 8.65 27.76 6.90
C LEU A 700 7.86 28.68 7.84
N VAL A 701 6.58 28.38 8.06
CA VAL A 701 5.71 29.17 8.93
C VAL A 701 4.85 28.30 9.83
N VAL A 702 4.86 28.57 11.14
CA VAL A 702 3.97 27.97 12.14
C VAL A 702 3.29 29.07 12.95
N ILE A 703 1.96 29.15 12.89
CA ILE A 703 1.18 30.22 13.52
C ILE A 703 0.06 29.65 14.38
N ALA A 704 0.02 30.05 15.65
CA ALA A 704 -1.15 29.98 16.49
C ALA A 704 -1.70 31.39 16.73
N ASP A 705 -2.83 31.73 16.13
CA ASP A 705 -3.49 33.02 16.28
C ASP A 705 -4.89 32.93 16.91
N SER A 706 -5.39 34.05 17.44
CA SER A 706 -6.80 34.24 17.82
C SER A 706 -7.33 33.12 18.74
N GLY A 707 -6.57 32.83 19.80
CA GLY A 707 -6.92 31.83 20.81
C GLY A 707 -6.74 30.37 20.39
N SER A 708 -6.15 30.09 19.23
CA SER A 708 -5.85 28.73 18.78
C SER A 708 -4.70 28.09 19.58
N GLN A 709 -4.58 26.76 19.45
CA GLN A 709 -3.58 25.98 20.16
C GLN A 709 -2.83 25.05 19.20
N ILE A 710 -1.50 25.03 19.31
CA ILE A 710 -0.63 24.04 18.67
C ILE A 710 0.10 23.28 19.78
N ALA A 711 -0.11 21.96 19.88
CA ALA A 711 0.48 21.16 20.94
C ALA A 711 2.00 21.07 20.80
N ALA A 712 2.50 20.80 19.60
CA ALA A 712 3.93 20.81 19.33
C ALA A 712 4.22 21.08 17.85
N ALA A 713 5.32 21.79 17.58
CA ALA A 713 5.90 21.94 16.25
C ALA A 713 7.36 21.48 16.29
N THR A 714 7.67 20.39 15.62
CA THR A 714 9.02 19.80 15.54
C THR A 714 9.50 19.88 14.10
N LEU A 715 10.55 20.66 13.87
CA LEU A 715 11.15 20.96 12.58
C LEU A 715 12.56 20.35 12.58
N SER A 716 12.72 19.19 11.97
CA SER A 716 13.96 18.42 11.93
C SER A 716 14.63 18.58 10.56
N ALA A 717 15.84 19.11 10.55
CA ALA A 717 16.68 19.28 9.37
C ALA A 717 16.04 20.01 8.16
N PRO A 718 15.23 21.08 8.34
CA PRO A 718 14.70 21.81 7.18
C PRO A 718 15.83 22.41 6.34
N GLN A 719 15.69 22.37 5.02
CA GLN A 719 16.62 22.99 4.07
C GLN A 719 15.89 24.14 3.38
N VAL A 720 16.33 25.38 3.57
CA VAL A 720 15.76 26.58 2.94
C VAL A 720 16.87 27.30 2.19
N ALA A 721 16.90 27.15 0.87
CA ALA A 721 17.96 27.77 0.07
C ALA A 721 17.74 29.28 -0.13
N SER A 722 16.48 29.73 -0.22
CA SER A 722 16.15 31.16 -0.31
C SER A 722 14.74 31.45 0.18
N ALA A 723 14.61 32.50 1.01
CA ALA A 723 13.34 33.06 1.45
C ALA A 723 13.31 34.60 1.24
N GLY A 724 12.22 35.11 0.66
CA GLY A 724 11.98 36.53 0.44
C GLY A 724 11.65 37.33 1.71
N ALA A 725 11.39 36.64 2.83
CA ALA A 725 11.27 37.20 4.17
C ALA A 725 12.14 36.38 5.14
N ASN A 726 11.54 35.53 5.99
CA ASN A 726 12.26 34.77 7.00
C ASN A 726 12.50 33.32 6.56
N GLY A 727 13.63 32.72 6.93
CA GLY A 727 13.86 31.29 6.70
C GLY A 727 12.82 30.44 7.43
N VAL A 728 12.66 30.68 8.74
CA VAL A 728 11.60 30.09 9.59
C VAL A 728 10.91 31.18 10.39
N LEU A 729 9.57 31.17 10.40
CA LEU A 729 8.71 32.03 11.21
C LEU A 729 7.84 31.18 12.15
N VAL A 730 7.90 31.49 13.44
CA VAL A 730 7.00 30.93 14.45
C VAL A 730 6.28 32.06 15.16
N LEU A 731 4.95 32.03 15.17
CA LEU A 731 4.12 33.11 15.70
C LEU A 731 3.03 32.57 16.64
N ALA A 732 3.04 33.03 17.89
CA ALA A 732 1.91 32.91 18.80
C ALA A 732 1.30 34.30 19.00
N ASN A 733 0.12 34.56 18.46
CA ASN A 733 -0.48 35.90 18.44
C ASN A 733 -1.93 35.91 18.92
N ASN A 734 -2.42 37.07 19.37
CA ASN A 734 -3.80 37.27 19.83
C ASN A 734 -4.28 36.14 20.77
N SER A 735 -3.53 35.89 21.85
CA SER A 735 -3.78 34.79 22.82
C SER A 735 -3.63 33.36 22.28
N GLY A 736 -3.08 33.17 21.08
CA GLY A 736 -2.70 31.86 20.55
C GLY A 736 -1.57 31.22 21.36
N GLN A 737 -1.54 29.89 21.39
CA GLN A 737 -0.66 29.12 22.26
C GLN A 737 0.08 28.04 21.49
N ILE A 738 1.40 27.99 21.66
CA ILE A 738 2.25 26.90 21.16
C ILE A 738 2.96 26.27 22.36
N ALA A 739 2.68 25.00 22.66
CA ALA A 739 3.25 24.39 23.87
C ALA A 739 4.73 24.06 23.69
N THR A 740 5.13 23.54 22.52
CA THR A 740 6.54 23.27 22.21
C THR A 740 6.87 23.61 20.78
N VAL A 741 8.00 24.28 20.57
CA VAL A 741 8.62 24.54 19.27
C VAL A 741 10.04 24.01 19.34
N THR A 742 10.40 23.10 18.43
CA THR A 742 11.76 22.57 18.29
C THR A 742 12.17 22.72 16.84
N LEU A 743 13.21 23.51 16.59
CA LEU A 743 13.96 23.53 15.35
C LEU A 743 15.30 22.87 15.64
N ASN A 744 15.57 21.72 15.02
CA ASN A 744 16.79 20.96 15.25
C ASN A 744 17.46 20.56 13.94
N GLY A 745 18.72 20.95 13.77
CA GLY A 745 19.41 20.80 12.50
C GLY A 745 18.92 21.80 11.46
N GLY A 746 19.27 21.53 10.21
CA GLY A 746 18.79 22.29 9.05
C GLY A 746 19.82 23.30 8.54
N ASP A 747 19.57 23.75 7.32
CA ASP A 747 20.40 24.71 6.58
C ASP A 747 19.48 25.80 6.00
N ILE A 748 19.65 27.04 6.46
CA ILE A 748 18.91 28.23 6.00
C ILE A 748 19.92 29.16 5.34
N GLN A 749 20.04 29.10 4.01
CA GLN A 749 21.15 29.75 3.31
C GLN A 749 20.93 31.24 3.10
N GLN A 750 19.74 31.66 2.66
CA GLN A 750 19.43 33.06 2.35
C GLN A 750 18.04 33.48 2.84
N ALA A 751 17.97 34.67 3.44
CA ALA A 751 16.73 35.29 3.88
C ALA A 751 16.82 36.82 3.77
N SER A 752 15.79 37.46 3.20
CA SER A 752 15.77 38.93 3.07
C SER A 752 15.40 39.65 4.37
N GLU A 753 14.94 38.90 5.39
CA GLU A 753 14.77 39.35 6.76
C GLU A 753 15.62 38.48 7.69
N ASN A 754 15.01 37.70 8.58
CA ASN A 754 15.72 36.92 9.59
C ASN A 754 15.93 35.47 9.13
N GLY A 755 16.99 34.81 9.61
CA GLY A 755 17.13 33.37 9.43
C GLY A 755 15.99 32.63 10.15
N VAL A 756 15.83 32.91 11.44
CA VAL A 756 14.73 32.41 12.28
C VAL A 756 14.08 33.57 13.03
N LEU A 757 12.76 33.70 12.93
CA LEU A 757 11.94 34.63 13.70
C LEU A 757 10.95 33.86 14.57
N VAL A 758 11.01 34.06 15.89
CA VAL A 758 10.02 33.58 16.85
C VAL A 758 9.37 34.75 17.56
N LEU A 759 8.05 34.84 17.46
CA LEU A 759 7.28 35.97 17.98
C LEU A 759 6.11 35.49 18.84
N ALA A 760 6.09 35.89 20.10
CA ALA A 760 4.90 35.83 20.95
C ALA A 760 4.35 37.25 21.12
N ASN A 761 3.14 37.51 20.64
CA ASN A 761 2.58 38.86 20.58
C ASN A 761 1.10 38.91 21.02
N SER A 762 0.65 40.09 21.50
CA SER A 762 -0.74 40.34 21.90
C SER A 762 -1.33 39.26 22.82
N GLY A 763 -0.62 38.94 23.91
CA GLY A 763 -1.00 37.90 24.87
C GLY A 763 -0.71 36.46 24.43
N GLY A 764 -0.03 36.26 23.30
CA GLY A 764 0.40 34.95 22.81
C GLY A 764 1.38 34.25 23.75
N GLN A 765 1.42 32.91 23.69
CA GLN A 765 2.23 32.10 24.59
C GLN A 765 3.01 31.01 23.86
N ILE A 766 4.31 30.96 24.09
CA ILE A 766 5.17 29.84 23.69
C ILE A 766 5.76 29.22 24.96
N GLN A 767 5.36 28.00 25.33
CA GLN A 767 5.80 27.43 26.61
C GLN A 767 7.26 26.96 26.56
N SER A 768 7.69 26.32 25.48
CA SER A 768 9.07 25.90 25.27
C SER A 768 9.50 26.12 23.82
N LEU A 769 10.63 26.79 23.62
CA LEU A 769 11.29 27.01 22.34
C LEU A 769 12.72 26.45 22.41
N ALA A 770 13.10 25.68 21.40
CA ALA A 770 14.46 25.23 21.15
C ALA A 770 14.83 25.47 19.68
N VAL A 771 15.92 26.19 19.44
CA VAL A 771 16.59 26.33 18.14
C VAL A 771 18.00 25.78 18.29
N THR A 772 18.27 24.62 17.68
CA THR A 772 19.48 23.87 17.97
C THR A 772 20.14 23.30 16.74
N ASN A 773 21.47 23.32 16.69
CA ASN A 773 22.28 22.70 15.63
C ASN A 773 21.93 23.16 14.20
N THR A 774 21.36 24.35 14.02
CA THR A 774 20.97 24.88 12.71
C THR A 774 22.10 25.71 12.11
N GLU A 775 22.33 25.54 10.80
CA GLU A 775 23.21 26.38 9.99
C GLU A 775 22.38 27.50 9.35
N ILE A 776 22.82 28.75 9.53
CA ILE A 776 22.11 29.94 9.09
C ILE A 776 23.10 30.88 8.39
N GLY A 777 22.76 31.22 7.14
CA GLY A 777 23.60 31.98 6.23
C GLY A 777 24.55 31.08 5.44
N SER A 778 25.28 31.68 4.51
CA SER A 778 26.18 30.96 3.59
C SER A 778 27.57 31.56 3.57
N GLU A 779 28.61 30.72 3.64
CA GLU A 779 29.99 31.17 3.46
C GLU A 779 30.19 31.85 2.09
N GLY A 780 30.75 33.07 2.09
CA GLY A 780 31.10 33.80 0.87
C GLY A 780 30.07 34.82 0.37
N SER A 781 28.88 34.90 0.99
CA SER A 781 27.98 36.05 0.85
C SER A 781 28.15 36.96 2.07
N ALA A 782 28.46 38.24 1.85
CA ALA A 782 28.70 39.18 2.95
C ALA A 782 27.43 39.41 3.81
N THR A 783 26.24 39.22 3.24
CA THR A 783 24.95 39.43 3.91
C THR A 783 23.93 38.41 3.38
N ALA A 784 24.18 37.14 3.67
CA ALA A 784 23.28 36.04 3.30
C ALA A 784 21.91 36.17 3.99
N ILE A 785 21.93 36.66 5.24
CA ILE A 785 20.76 37.02 6.02
C ILE A 785 20.78 38.54 6.20
N ALA A 786 19.76 39.26 5.70
CA ALA A 786 19.81 40.72 5.68
C ALA A 786 19.49 41.37 7.04
N ALA A 787 18.72 40.72 7.91
CA ALA A 787 18.44 41.15 9.28
C ALA A 787 19.13 40.22 10.30
N ASN A 788 18.42 39.71 11.30
CA ASN A 788 19.02 38.90 12.37
C ASN A 788 19.18 37.44 11.97
N GLY A 789 20.20 36.76 12.49
CA GLY A 789 20.34 35.32 12.33
C GLY A 789 19.18 34.59 13.02
N ILE A 790 19.00 34.85 14.32
CA ILE A 790 17.89 34.36 15.13
C ILE A 790 17.30 35.52 15.93
N LEU A 791 16.02 35.83 15.74
CA LEU A 791 15.26 36.82 16.52
C LEU A 791 14.15 36.13 17.34
N ILE A 792 14.17 36.33 18.65
CA ILE A 792 13.15 35.86 19.59
C ILE A 792 12.53 37.06 20.29
N LEU A 793 11.24 37.31 20.06
CA LEU A 793 10.53 38.47 20.58
C LEU A 793 9.28 38.04 21.36
N SER A 794 9.18 38.49 22.62
CA SER A 794 7.97 38.45 23.43
C SER A 794 7.45 39.86 23.64
N ALA A 795 6.30 40.20 23.06
CA ALA A 795 5.75 41.56 23.00
C ALA A 795 4.30 41.66 23.49
N GLN A 796 3.89 42.84 24.00
CA GLN A 796 2.49 43.19 24.31
C GLN A 796 1.77 42.18 25.22
N GLY A 797 2.28 42.00 26.45
CA GLY A 797 1.67 41.13 27.47
C GLY A 797 1.84 39.62 27.20
N SER A 798 2.75 39.25 26.31
CA SER A 798 2.97 37.86 25.89
C SER A 798 3.98 37.14 26.77
N ARG A 799 4.09 35.83 26.57
CA ARG A 799 5.01 34.98 27.35
C ARG A 799 5.76 33.96 26.51
N ILE A 800 7.07 33.90 26.71
CA ILE A 800 7.91 32.77 26.32
C ILE A 800 8.41 32.09 27.60
N GLY A 801 8.07 30.82 27.82
CA GLY A 801 8.43 30.08 29.03
C GLY A 801 9.94 29.81 29.09
N THR A 802 10.44 29.00 28.15
CA THR A 802 11.87 28.75 27.96
C THR A 802 12.24 29.02 26.51
N ALA A 803 13.33 29.75 26.28
CA ALA A 803 13.98 29.94 24.98
C ALA A 803 15.39 29.36 25.04
N THR A 804 15.66 28.32 24.25
CA THR A 804 16.99 27.69 24.13
C THR A 804 17.52 27.88 22.73
N VAL A 805 18.71 28.46 22.60
CA VAL A 805 19.44 28.63 21.34
C VAL A 805 20.80 27.96 21.53
N ASN A 806 20.98 26.75 20.98
CA ASN A 806 22.14 25.91 21.30
C ASN A 806 22.84 25.31 20.06
N GLY A 807 24.15 25.46 19.97
CA GLY A 807 24.94 24.74 18.95
C GLY A 807 24.73 25.21 17.50
N ASN A 808 24.18 26.40 17.28
CA ASN A 808 23.91 26.91 15.93
C ASN A 808 25.16 27.54 15.30
N GLN A 809 25.22 27.54 13.97
CA GLN A 809 26.28 28.17 13.18
C GLN A 809 25.68 29.30 12.35
N LEU A 810 26.10 30.54 12.59
CA LEU A 810 25.56 31.73 11.95
C LEU A 810 26.69 32.45 11.20
N THR A 811 26.54 32.66 9.90
CA THR A 811 27.55 33.34 9.08
C THR A 811 26.94 34.35 8.11
N GLY A 812 27.51 35.55 8.00
CA GLY A 812 27.10 36.55 7.01
C GLY A 812 25.71 37.13 7.30
N VAL A 813 25.56 37.72 8.49
CA VAL A 813 24.30 38.26 9.03
C VAL A 813 24.37 39.79 9.11
N GLY A 814 23.39 40.48 8.54
CA GLY A 814 23.36 41.94 8.39
C GLY A 814 22.93 42.74 9.62
N ALA A 815 22.33 42.10 10.62
CA ALA A 815 22.02 42.70 11.93
C ALA A 815 22.63 41.84 13.05
N ALA A 816 21.91 41.61 14.15
CA ALA A 816 22.45 40.81 15.25
C ALA A 816 22.49 39.32 14.89
N GLY A 817 23.50 38.61 15.39
CA GLY A 817 23.57 37.16 15.24
C GLY A 817 22.38 36.50 15.94
N ILE A 818 22.28 36.72 17.26
CA ILE A 818 21.16 36.24 18.07
C ILE A 818 20.57 37.42 18.85
N GLU A 819 19.30 37.72 18.63
CA GLU A 819 18.55 38.78 19.30
C GLU A 819 17.39 38.20 20.12
N LEU A 820 17.31 38.57 21.41
CA LEU A 820 16.22 38.19 22.30
C LEU A 820 15.63 39.41 23.00
N ILE A 821 14.34 39.67 22.79
CA ILE A 821 13.65 40.85 23.31
C ILE A 821 12.42 40.44 24.13
N ALA A 822 12.26 41.05 25.30
CA ALA A 822 11.01 41.10 26.05
C ALA A 822 10.51 42.55 26.15
N SER A 823 9.36 42.87 25.56
CA SER A 823 8.84 44.25 25.51
C SER A 823 7.34 44.35 25.81
N GLY A 824 6.90 45.52 26.31
CA GLY A 824 5.49 45.83 26.56
C GLY A 824 4.80 44.90 27.55
N GLN A 825 5.28 44.84 28.79
CA GLN A 825 4.73 44.02 29.88
C GLN A 825 4.79 42.50 29.63
N SER A 826 5.77 42.05 28.85
CA SER A 826 5.94 40.65 28.47
C SER A 826 6.91 39.90 29.39
N GLN A 827 6.94 38.57 29.27
CA GLN A 827 7.77 37.70 30.11
C GLN A 827 8.55 36.69 29.29
N VAL A 828 9.86 36.60 29.54
CA VAL A 828 10.69 35.45 29.18
C VAL A 828 11.12 34.76 30.49
N GLY A 829 10.74 33.50 30.68
CA GLY A 829 11.12 32.77 31.89
C GLY A 829 12.63 32.51 31.92
N THR A 830 13.09 31.61 31.06
CA THR A 830 14.51 31.26 30.94
C THR A 830 14.99 31.43 29.51
N ALA A 831 16.06 32.18 29.32
CA ALA A 831 16.83 32.28 28.08
C ALA A 831 18.17 31.54 28.24
N ARG A 832 18.46 30.58 27.36
CA ARG A 832 19.73 29.84 27.32
C ARG A 832 20.33 29.95 25.92
N ILE A 833 21.41 30.70 25.78
CA ILE A 833 22.15 30.88 24.53
C ILE A 833 23.52 30.23 24.70
N SER A 834 23.77 29.09 24.06
CA SER A 834 24.98 28.32 24.37
C SER A 834 25.61 27.57 23.21
N GLY A 835 26.94 27.48 23.19
CA GLY A 835 27.65 26.67 22.20
C GLY A 835 27.48 27.12 20.74
N ASN A 836 27.01 28.35 20.49
CA ASN A 836 26.80 28.85 19.13
C ASN A 836 28.11 29.40 18.54
N GLN A 837 28.27 29.29 17.23
CA GLN A 837 29.37 29.85 16.45
C GLN A 837 28.82 30.96 15.56
N LEU A 838 29.26 32.19 15.79
CA LEU A 838 28.82 33.38 15.07
C LEU A 838 30.03 34.00 14.37
N ASN A 839 29.95 34.15 13.05
CA ASN A 839 31.04 34.69 12.25
C ASN A 839 30.53 35.72 11.23
N ALA A 840 31.26 36.82 11.02
CA ALA A 840 30.90 37.87 10.06
C ALA A 840 29.47 38.40 10.29
N ILE A 841 29.28 39.09 11.41
CA ILE A 841 28.01 39.67 11.84
C ILE A 841 28.14 41.20 11.83
N ASP A 842 27.31 41.88 11.05
CA ASP A 842 27.36 43.35 10.88
C ASP A 842 26.80 44.11 12.11
N GLY A 843 25.96 43.45 12.91
CA GLY A 843 25.40 43.97 14.17
C GLY A 843 26.09 43.42 15.42
N ASP A 844 25.33 43.31 16.52
CA ASP A 844 25.81 42.68 17.74
C ASP A 844 25.87 41.15 17.59
N GLY A 845 26.83 40.50 18.24
CA GLY A 845 26.89 39.04 18.23
C GLY A 845 25.66 38.43 18.91
N ILE A 846 25.51 38.72 20.20
CA ILE A 846 24.35 38.31 21.01
C ILE A 846 23.76 39.54 21.70
N PHE A 847 22.50 39.84 21.41
CA PHE A 847 21.76 40.97 21.98
C PHE A 847 20.57 40.49 22.80
N VAL A 848 20.51 40.87 24.08
CA VAL A 848 19.40 40.55 24.98
C VAL A 848 18.83 41.84 25.55
N LEU A 849 17.54 42.09 25.34
CA LEU A 849 16.86 43.30 25.80
C LEU A 849 15.59 42.98 26.59
N THR A 850 15.40 43.68 27.70
CA THR A 850 14.11 43.78 28.37
C THR A 850 13.69 45.24 28.51
N GLU A 851 12.45 45.55 28.16
CA GLU A 851 11.92 46.91 28.25
C GLU A 851 10.40 47.00 28.51
N GLY A 852 9.94 48.21 28.86
CA GLY A 852 8.51 48.50 29.00
C GLY A 852 7.85 47.65 30.08
N GLN A 853 8.46 47.58 31.27
CA GLN A 853 8.02 46.75 32.40
C GLN A 853 8.04 45.23 32.14
N SER A 854 8.76 44.77 31.12
CA SER A 854 8.93 43.35 30.83
C SER A 854 9.99 42.70 31.71
N GLN A 855 9.98 41.36 31.76
CA GLN A 855 10.84 40.60 32.65
C GLN A 855 11.53 39.42 31.94
N ILE A 856 12.81 39.26 32.21
CA ILE A 856 13.57 38.03 31.94
C ILE A 856 14.01 37.44 33.29
N SER A 857 13.56 36.22 33.63
CA SER A 857 13.88 35.67 34.96
C SER A 857 15.30 35.12 35.04
N GLN A 858 15.74 34.40 34.01
CA GLN A 858 17.10 33.86 33.92
C GLN A 858 17.64 34.01 32.50
N ASN A 859 18.81 34.61 32.35
CA ASN A 859 19.56 34.71 31.10
C ASN A 859 20.92 34.03 31.27
N THR A 860 21.19 32.99 30.48
CA THR A 860 22.47 32.28 30.48
C THR A 860 23.05 32.30 29.08
N ILE A 861 24.24 32.89 28.94
CA ILE A 861 25.00 32.99 27.70
C ILE A 861 26.34 32.28 27.90
N THR A 862 26.52 31.07 27.36
CA THR A 862 27.71 30.26 27.71
C THR A 862 28.33 29.46 26.58
N GLY A 863 29.66 29.41 26.51
CA GLY A 863 30.38 28.57 25.56
C GLY A 863 30.22 29.00 24.10
N ASN A 864 29.83 30.24 23.81
CA ASN A 864 29.68 30.74 22.45
C ASN A 864 31.02 31.22 21.87
N GLN A 865 31.19 31.07 20.56
CA GLN A 865 32.36 31.53 19.80
C GLN A 865 31.90 32.62 18.84
N LEU A 866 32.38 33.84 19.03
CA LEU A 866 32.02 35.02 18.24
C LEU A 866 33.29 35.54 17.57
N GLN A 867 33.28 35.60 16.24
CA GLN A 867 34.40 36.04 15.42
C GLN A 867 33.95 37.07 14.40
N THR A 868 34.68 38.18 14.25
CA THR A 868 34.34 39.23 13.26
C THR A 868 32.92 39.77 13.47
N ILE A 869 32.75 40.52 14.55
CA ILE A 869 31.48 41.18 14.91
C ILE A 869 31.69 42.68 14.80
N ASP A 870 30.87 43.38 14.02
CA ASP A 870 31.05 44.80 13.73
C ASP A 870 30.59 45.72 14.87
N GLN A 871 29.65 45.27 15.71
CA GLN A 871 29.22 45.98 16.92
C GLN A 871 29.75 45.29 18.20
N ALA A 872 28.91 45.16 19.23
CA ALA A 872 29.31 44.55 20.50
C ALA A 872 29.26 43.02 20.38
N GLY A 873 30.16 42.33 21.09
CA GLY A 873 30.16 40.87 21.10
C GLY A 873 28.90 40.33 21.78
N ILE A 874 28.74 40.63 23.07
CA ILE A 874 27.55 40.27 23.86
C ILE A 874 27.01 41.52 24.53
N GLN A 875 25.73 41.85 24.31
CA GLN A 875 25.07 42.99 24.93
C GLN A 875 23.80 42.55 25.68
N VAL A 876 23.69 42.93 26.95
CA VAL A 876 22.54 42.65 27.82
C VAL A 876 21.98 43.96 28.39
N LEU A 877 20.72 44.23 28.12
CA LEU A 877 20.07 45.52 28.31
C LEU A 877 18.80 45.41 29.15
N ALA A 878 18.68 46.29 30.15
CA ALA A 878 17.44 46.52 30.86
C ALA A 878 17.07 48.01 30.79
N LEU A 879 16.05 48.33 30.01
CA LEU A 879 15.62 49.71 29.73
C LEU A 879 14.18 49.91 30.17
N ASN A 880 13.73 51.14 30.38
CA ASN A 880 12.32 51.52 30.51
C ASN A 880 11.55 50.64 31.52
N GLN A 881 12.07 50.50 32.73
CA GLN A 881 11.55 49.64 33.82
C GLN A 881 11.56 48.12 33.52
N GLY A 882 12.27 47.68 32.48
CA GLY A 882 12.53 46.27 32.22
C GLY A 882 13.44 45.65 33.29
N GLN A 883 13.28 44.35 33.54
CA GLN A 883 14.00 43.66 34.62
C GLN A 883 14.60 42.34 34.16
N ILE A 884 15.90 42.14 34.42
CA ILE A 884 16.56 40.83 34.32
C ILE A 884 16.99 40.39 35.71
N SER A 885 16.41 39.30 36.22
CA SER A 885 16.68 38.86 37.59
C SER A 885 18.05 38.20 37.75
N ALA A 886 18.51 37.47 36.74
CA ALA A 886 19.85 36.90 36.74
C ALA A 886 20.41 36.76 35.32
N THR A 887 21.63 37.27 35.12
CA THR A 887 22.43 37.13 33.90
C THR A 887 23.74 36.42 34.22
N GLN A 888 24.00 35.31 33.54
CA GLN A 888 25.28 34.58 33.59
C GLN A 888 25.88 34.54 32.19
N ILE A 889 27.11 35.05 32.05
CA ILE A 889 27.89 35.08 30.81
C ILE A 889 29.18 34.32 31.09
N SER A 890 29.33 33.09 30.62
CA SER A 890 30.54 32.30 30.94
C SER A 890 31.13 31.50 29.80
N ASP A 891 32.45 31.32 29.82
CA ASP A 891 33.17 30.45 28.88
C ASP A 891 33.01 30.86 27.40
N ASN A 892 32.66 32.13 27.12
CA ASN A 892 32.55 32.63 25.75
C ASN A 892 33.91 33.07 25.22
N THR A 893 34.14 32.86 23.93
CA THR A 893 35.33 33.35 23.20
C THR A 893 34.90 34.38 22.16
N LEU A 894 35.39 35.60 22.30
CA LEU A 894 35.10 36.74 21.44
C LEU A 894 36.41 37.23 20.81
N GLU A 895 36.47 37.29 19.48
CA GLU A 895 37.64 37.73 18.73
C GLU A 895 37.24 38.68 17.59
N THR A 896 37.96 39.80 17.45
CA THR A 896 37.72 40.82 16.42
C THR A 896 36.33 41.44 16.56
N ILE A 897 36.18 42.34 17.53
CA ILE A 897 34.91 42.99 17.89
C ILE A 897 35.01 44.50 17.66
N GLY A 898 34.05 45.07 16.93
CA GLY A 898 34.09 46.44 16.43
C GLY A 898 33.71 47.52 17.45
N THR A 899 33.06 47.16 18.57
CA THR A 899 32.87 48.06 19.73
C THR A 899 33.36 47.43 21.03
N ASP A 900 32.46 47.07 21.95
CA ASP A 900 32.75 46.48 23.25
C ASP A 900 32.65 44.95 23.20
N GLY A 901 33.46 44.25 24.00
CA GLY A 901 33.40 42.78 24.07
C GLY A 901 32.10 42.30 24.72
N ILE A 902 31.93 42.56 26.02
CA ILE A 902 30.74 42.20 26.79
C ILE A 902 30.17 43.44 27.47
N VAL A 903 28.89 43.74 27.24
CA VAL A 903 28.18 44.90 27.80
C VAL A 903 27.00 44.43 28.65
N ALA A 904 26.90 44.94 29.88
CA ALA A 904 25.66 44.90 30.64
C ALA A 904 25.23 46.33 31.01
N PHE A 905 24.08 46.76 30.51
CA PHE A 905 23.61 48.13 30.62
C PHE A 905 22.19 48.21 31.19
N ALA A 906 22.01 49.07 32.19
CA ALA A 906 20.72 49.37 32.79
C ALA A 906 20.42 50.87 32.69
N ALA A 907 19.26 51.23 32.14
CA ALA A 907 18.85 52.64 32.00
C ALA A 907 17.37 52.87 32.19
N THR A 908 17.00 54.15 32.37
CA THR A 908 15.59 54.61 32.42
C THR A 908 14.72 53.78 33.36
N GLY A 909 15.24 53.53 34.56
CA GLY A 909 14.59 52.72 35.61
C GLY A 909 14.64 51.21 35.40
N GLY A 910 15.35 50.70 34.40
CA GLY A 910 15.59 49.28 34.20
C GLY A 910 16.52 48.67 35.27
N GLN A 911 16.43 47.36 35.47
CA GLN A 911 17.13 46.65 36.54
C GLN A 911 17.81 45.36 36.05
N LEU A 912 19.09 45.22 36.35
CA LEU A 912 19.86 43.99 36.29
C LEU A 912 20.18 43.55 37.74
N ALA A 913 19.47 42.57 38.28
CA ALA A 913 19.62 42.23 39.70
C ALA A 913 20.92 41.48 40.00
N THR A 914 21.30 40.51 39.16
CA THR A 914 22.63 39.89 39.23
C THR A 914 23.24 39.72 37.84
N VAL A 915 24.48 40.17 37.65
CA VAL A 915 25.28 39.95 36.44
C VAL A 915 26.56 39.22 36.82
N THR A 916 26.81 38.04 36.24
CA THR A 916 28.07 37.31 36.41
C THR A 916 28.71 37.10 35.05
N ALA A 917 29.92 37.61 34.85
CA ALA A 917 30.77 37.29 33.71
C ALA A 917 31.97 36.47 34.22
N ASP A 918 32.03 35.18 33.89
CA ASP A 918 33.06 34.25 34.39
C ASP A 918 33.82 33.58 33.25
N SER A 919 35.15 33.55 33.30
CA SER A 919 35.99 32.72 32.42
C SER A 919 35.79 32.99 30.92
N ASN A 920 35.42 34.22 30.54
CA ASN A 920 35.32 34.62 29.15
C ASN A 920 36.69 35.04 28.60
N ARG A 921 36.94 34.77 27.32
CA ARG A 921 38.11 35.22 26.58
C ARG A 921 37.68 36.25 25.53
N VAL A 922 38.17 37.47 25.67
CA VAL A 922 37.79 38.61 24.84
C VAL A 922 39.06 39.20 24.24
N SER A 923 39.16 39.27 22.91
CA SER A 923 40.38 39.72 22.25
C SER A 923 40.14 40.53 20.98
N GLN A 924 41.08 41.43 20.67
CA GLN A 924 41.01 42.33 19.50
C GLN A 924 39.70 43.13 19.48
N VAL A 925 39.48 43.92 20.52
CA VAL A 925 38.25 44.70 20.71
C VAL A 925 38.55 46.18 20.51
N ALA A 926 37.69 46.91 19.78
CA ALA A 926 37.95 48.30 19.42
C ALA A 926 37.78 49.29 20.58
N GLN A 927 36.90 49.00 21.54
CA GLN A 927 36.64 49.84 22.72
C GLN A 927 36.98 49.06 24.00
N ASP A 928 35.99 48.76 24.85
CA ASP A 928 36.20 48.16 26.16
C ASP A 928 36.02 46.63 26.12
N GLY A 929 36.83 45.90 26.90
CA GLY A 929 36.74 44.44 26.98
C GLY A 929 35.44 43.98 27.64
N LEU A 930 35.22 44.40 28.88
CA LEU A 930 33.98 44.15 29.63
C LEU A 930 33.45 45.47 30.21
N SER A 931 32.21 45.83 29.87
CA SER A 931 31.54 47.08 30.24
C SER A 931 30.30 46.83 31.10
N LEU A 932 30.23 47.45 32.26
CA LEU A 932 29.05 47.47 33.14
C LEU A 932 28.60 48.91 33.37
N PHE A 933 27.39 49.26 32.95
CA PHE A 933 26.96 50.65 32.91
C PHE A 933 25.54 50.85 33.45
N ALA A 934 25.34 51.84 34.32
CA ALA A 934 24.02 52.20 34.84
C ALA A 934 23.78 53.72 34.71
N THR A 935 22.73 54.11 33.96
CA THR A 935 22.38 55.53 33.72
C THR A 935 20.90 55.82 33.94
N ASP A 936 20.51 57.09 34.05
CA ASP A 936 19.11 57.55 34.06
C ASP A 936 18.20 56.78 35.04
N GLY A 937 18.71 56.47 36.23
CA GLY A 937 17.96 55.75 37.27
C GLY A 937 17.94 54.23 37.09
N GLY A 938 18.74 53.70 36.16
CA GLY A 938 18.98 52.27 35.99
C GLY A 938 19.70 51.66 37.20
N THR A 939 19.51 50.35 37.40
CA THR A 939 20.05 49.64 38.56
C THR A 939 20.82 48.37 38.17
N ILE A 940 22.04 48.22 38.67
CA ILE A 940 22.79 46.97 38.72
C ILE A 940 23.02 46.62 40.19
N ASP A 941 22.30 45.63 40.73
CA ASP A 941 22.37 45.33 42.18
C ASP A 941 23.67 44.59 42.54
N ARG A 942 23.99 43.50 41.83
CA ARG A 942 25.23 42.74 42.04
C ARG A 942 25.88 42.38 40.73
N ALA A 943 27.17 42.66 40.60
CA ALA A 943 27.97 42.23 39.48
C ALA A 943 29.23 41.45 39.93
N ALA A 944 29.59 40.42 39.20
CA ALA A 944 30.80 39.64 39.40
C ALA A 944 31.50 39.39 38.07
N LEU A 945 32.72 39.92 37.91
CA LEU A 945 33.61 39.76 36.77
C LEU A 945 34.79 38.90 37.23
N VAL A 946 34.75 37.61 36.92
CA VAL A 946 35.62 36.59 37.51
C VAL A 946 36.42 35.86 36.43
N ASN A 947 37.72 35.66 36.62
CA ASN A 947 38.59 34.83 35.75
C ASN A 947 38.57 35.16 34.24
N ASN A 948 38.15 36.37 33.84
CA ASN A 948 38.09 36.73 32.43
C ASN A 948 39.48 37.06 31.88
N GLN A 949 39.69 36.82 30.59
CA GLN A 949 40.89 37.18 29.84
C GLN A 949 40.53 38.24 28.82
N THR A 950 41.10 39.44 28.94
CA THR A 950 41.01 40.48 27.91
C THR A 950 42.38 40.72 27.29
N GLN A 951 42.46 40.79 25.97
CA GLN A 951 43.72 40.96 25.23
C GLN A 951 43.55 41.90 24.03
N THR A 952 44.42 42.90 23.90
CA THR A 952 44.39 43.85 22.77
C THR A 952 43.02 44.55 22.69
N VAL A 953 42.74 45.40 23.68
CA VAL A 953 41.49 46.18 23.75
C VAL A 953 41.80 47.66 23.53
N GLY A 954 40.98 48.35 22.75
CA GLY A 954 41.29 49.71 22.29
C GLY A 954 41.19 50.79 23.37
N ASN A 955 40.35 50.59 24.38
CA ASN A 955 40.22 51.48 25.54
C ASN A 955 40.50 50.72 26.85
N ASN A 956 39.48 50.34 27.61
CA ASN A 956 39.66 49.72 28.92
C ASN A 956 39.52 48.19 28.88
N GLY A 957 40.30 47.49 29.71
CA GLY A 957 40.11 46.04 29.93
C GLY A 957 38.75 45.74 30.55
N ILE A 958 38.46 46.41 31.67
CA ILE A 958 37.19 46.37 32.39
C ILE A 958 36.76 47.80 32.68
N PHE A 959 35.54 48.14 32.31
CA PHE A 959 34.89 49.43 32.56
C PHE A 959 33.62 49.23 33.40
N GLY A 960 33.48 50.04 34.46
CA GLY A 960 32.31 50.01 35.33
C GLY A 960 31.89 51.40 35.75
N PHE A 961 30.66 51.84 35.45
CA PHE A 961 30.24 53.19 35.78
C PHE A 961 28.75 53.32 36.12
N ALA A 962 28.44 54.22 37.06
CA ALA A 962 27.09 54.62 37.42
C ALA A 962 26.98 56.14 37.54
N ASP A 963 26.00 56.75 36.86
CA ASP A 963 25.80 58.20 36.92
C ASP A 963 24.61 58.65 37.77
N GLY A 964 24.57 59.96 38.07
CA GLY A 964 23.37 60.68 38.47
C GLY A 964 22.52 60.01 39.56
N THR A 965 21.34 59.48 39.15
CA THR A 965 20.37 58.83 40.06
C THR A 965 20.40 57.32 39.99
N SER A 966 21.28 56.76 39.18
CA SER A 966 21.43 55.32 38.91
C SER A 966 22.02 54.61 40.11
N ARG A 967 21.85 53.29 40.22
CA ARG A 967 22.36 52.52 41.36
C ARG A 967 23.21 51.35 40.88
N PHE A 968 24.47 51.32 41.28
CA PHE A 968 25.35 50.16 41.09
C PHE A 968 25.88 49.73 42.46
N SER A 969 25.28 48.71 43.08
CA SER A 969 25.50 48.47 44.52
C SER A 969 26.80 47.71 44.81
N THR A 970 26.99 46.54 44.20
CA THR A 970 28.17 45.70 44.46
C THR A 970 28.81 45.21 43.17
N LEU A 971 30.14 45.26 43.12
CA LEU A 971 30.95 44.78 42.00
C LEU A 971 32.15 43.97 42.53
N THR A 972 32.29 42.74 42.05
CA THR A 972 33.45 41.89 42.33
C THR A 972 34.27 41.73 41.05
N VAL A 973 35.55 42.08 41.08
CA VAL A 973 36.50 41.95 39.96
C VAL A 973 37.65 41.08 40.43
N VAL A 974 37.62 39.78 40.10
CA VAL A 974 38.54 38.81 40.69
C VAL A 974 39.18 37.88 39.67
N GLY A 975 40.50 37.69 39.74
CA GLY A 975 41.18 36.66 38.95
C GLY A 975 41.31 36.98 37.45
N ASN A 976 41.02 38.21 37.01
CA ASN A 976 41.02 38.56 35.60
C ASN A 976 42.46 38.79 35.08
N GLN A 977 42.73 38.39 33.85
CA GLN A 977 43.97 38.66 33.12
C GLN A 977 43.69 39.69 32.03
N ILE A 978 44.30 40.87 32.15
CA ILE A 978 44.02 42.03 31.30
C ILE A 978 45.33 42.44 30.63
N GLN A 979 45.37 42.32 29.31
CA GLN A 979 46.59 42.49 28.53
C GLN A 979 46.37 43.51 27.42
N GLU A 980 47.34 44.40 27.22
CA GLU A 980 47.38 45.33 26.09
C GLU A 980 46.12 46.22 25.99
N SER A 981 45.69 46.78 27.12
CA SER A 981 44.61 47.77 27.13
C SER A 981 45.09 49.15 26.68
N GLY A 982 44.35 49.77 25.76
CA GLY A 982 44.67 51.04 25.13
C GLY A 982 44.53 52.27 26.05
N ASN A 983 43.88 52.14 27.20
CA ASN A 983 43.86 53.13 28.28
C ASN A 983 44.10 52.49 29.66
N HIS A 984 43.06 52.00 30.35
CA HIS A 984 43.18 51.42 31.69
C HIS A 984 42.91 49.91 31.70
N ALA A 985 43.55 49.16 32.61
CA ALA A 985 43.19 47.76 32.78
C ALA A 985 41.82 47.64 33.47
N VAL A 986 41.63 48.37 34.57
CA VAL A 986 40.35 48.48 35.27
C VAL A 986 40.00 49.96 35.47
N GLU A 987 38.87 50.41 34.95
CA GLU A 987 38.32 51.74 35.22
C GLU A 987 36.95 51.61 35.89
N LEU A 988 36.84 52.12 37.13
CA LEU A 988 35.59 52.12 37.88
C LEU A 988 35.25 53.53 38.34
N GLY A 989 34.00 53.94 38.14
CA GLY A 989 33.51 55.23 38.58
C GLY A 989 32.08 55.21 39.10
N SER A 990 31.78 56.17 39.96
CA SER A 990 30.39 56.48 40.33
C SER A 990 30.22 57.98 40.48
N GLU A 991 29.22 58.54 39.82
CA GLU A 991 28.68 59.87 40.09
C GLU A 991 27.32 59.80 40.80
N SER A 992 26.86 58.58 41.11
CA SER A 992 25.62 58.35 41.82
C SER A 992 25.69 58.76 43.28
N ALA A 993 24.59 59.29 43.80
CA ALA A 993 24.41 59.48 45.24
C ALA A 993 24.42 58.15 46.04
N GLN A 994 24.29 57.00 45.36
CA GLN A 994 24.37 55.69 45.97
C GLN A 994 25.81 55.16 45.96
N PRO A 995 26.27 54.55 47.07
CA PRO A 995 27.61 53.98 47.15
C PRO A 995 27.78 52.79 46.21
N LEU A 996 28.86 52.78 45.43
CA LEU A 996 29.35 51.60 44.72
C LEU A 996 30.39 50.89 45.59
N CYS A 997 30.16 49.63 45.93
CA CYS A 997 31.10 48.80 46.66
C CYS A 997 31.81 47.80 45.73
N ALA A 998 33.12 47.99 45.56
CA ALA A 998 33.96 47.19 44.68
C ALA A 998 34.94 46.31 45.48
N GLN A 999 35.08 45.05 45.10
CA GLN A 999 36.17 44.17 45.52
C GLN A 999 37.04 43.87 44.31
N ILE A 1000 38.35 44.20 44.37
CA ILE A 1000 39.28 44.03 43.25
C ILE A 1000 40.50 43.25 43.73
N THR A 1001 40.56 41.95 43.44
CA THR A 1001 41.61 41.06 43.97
C THR A 1001 42.08 40.03 42.95
N ASN A 1002 43.35 39.63 43.01
CA ASN A 1002 43.96 38.59 42.18
C ASN A 1002 43.90 38.85 40.66
N ASN A 1003 43.77 40.12 40.24
CA ASN A 1003 43.82 40.48 38.83
C ASN A 1003 45.27 40.70 38.39
N GLN A 1004 45.51 40.55 37.08
CA GLN A 1004 46.80 40.79 36.45
C GLN A 1004 46.62 41.77 35.29
N SER A 1005 47.32 42.90 35.34
CA SER A 1005 47.46 43.87 34.23
C SER A 1005 48.83 43.67 33.56
N ILE A 1006 48.89 43.60 32.23
CA ILE A 1006 50.13 43.49 31.43
C ILE A 1006 50.06 44.48 30.26
N ALA A 1007 51.08 45.30 30.09
CA ALA A 1007 51.24 46.17 28.91
C ALA A 1007 50.07 47.15 28.65
N THR A 1008 49.39 47.58 29.71
CA THR A 1008 48.40 48.67 29.68
C THR A 1008 49.07 50.02 29.44
N THR A 1009 48.47 50.89 28.62
CA THR A 1009 49.11 52.17 28.21
C THR A 1009 49.13 53.23 29.32
N ASN A 1010 48.11 53.27 30.18
CA ASN A 1010 47.95 54.30 31.21
C ASN A 1010 47.96 53.69 32.61
N LEU A 1011 46.80 53.46 33.23
CA LEU A 1011 46.71 53.00 34.63
C LEU A 1011 46.27 51.55 34.71
N ASP A 1012 46.83 50.80 35.65
CA ASP A 1012 46.35 49.46 35.99
C ASP A 1012 44.97 49.54 36.66
N ALA A 1013 44.73 50.58 37.46
CA ALA A 1013 43.40 50.90 37.98
C ALA A 1013 43.14 52.42 38.02
N ASN A 1014 42.05 52.87 37.41
CA ASN A 1014 41.51 54.22 37.55
C ASN A 1014 40.20 54.20 38.33
N LEU A 1015 40.20 54.74 39.55
CA LEU A 1015 39.05 54.78 40.44
C LEU A 1015 38.62 56.22 40.69
N PHE A 1016 37.45 56.61 40.17
CA PHE A 1016 37.01 58.01 40.20
C PHE A 1016 35.60 58.18 40.79
N VAL A 1017 35.35 59.36 41.38
CA VAL A 1017 34.11 59.65 42.11
C VAL A 1017 33.66 61.07 41.80
N GLY A 1018 32.38 61.23 41.44
CA GLY A 1018 31.75 62.53 41.21
C GLY A 1018 31.52 63.32 42.51
N ALA A 1019 31.26 64.63 42.40
CA ALA A 1019 31.26 65.58 43.52
C ALA A 1019 30.28 65.29 44.69
N ASN A 1020 29.39 64.30 44.57
CA ASN A 1020 28.43 63.88 45.61
C ASN A 1020 28.26 62.35 45.70
N SER A 1021 29.27 61.60 45.26
CA SER A 1021 29.23 60.13 45.19
C SER A 1021 30.18 59.49 46.20
N THR A 1022 30.04 58.18 46.40
CA THR A 1022 31.01 57.36 47.13
C THR A 1022 31.33 56.08 46.37
N LEU A 1023 32.60 55.86 46.07
CA LEU A 1023 33.15 54.57 45.65
C LEU A 1023 33.91 53.99 46.84
N GLN A 1024 33.49 52.82 47.30
CA GLN A 1024 34.16 52.07 48.35
C GLN A 1024 34.86 50.87 47.76
N VAL A 1025 36.16 50.74 48.00
CA VAL A 1025 36.94 49.58 47.55
C VAL A 1025 37.37 48.79 48.78
N VAL A 1026 37.01 47.50 48.82
CA VAL A 1026 37.39 46.57 49.89
C VAL A 1026 38.91 46.46 49.91
N ASP A 1027 39.51 46.70 51.09
CA ASP A 1027 40.96 46.65 51.32
C ASP A 1027 41.78 47.54 50.38
N LEU A 1028 41.27 48.73 50.03
CA LEU A 1028 41.91 49.70 49.12
C LEU A 1028 43.41 49.96 49.40
N ALA A 1029 43.82 50.00 50.67
CA ALA A 1029 45.22 50.20 51.05
C ALA A 1029 46.15 49.04 50.63
N GLN A 1030 45.59 47.84 50.45
CA GLN A 1030 46.28 46.63 50.00
C GLN A 1030 46.01 46.31 48.53
N LEU A 1031 45.33 47.19 47.78
CA LEU A 1031 44.89 46.91 46.40
C LEU A 1031 46.02 46.39 45.50
N ASN A 1032 47.21 46.98 45.54
CA ASN A 1032 48.37 46.47 44.79
C ASN A 1032 48.82 45.07 45.27
N GLN A 1033 48.87 44.83 46.59
CA GLN A 1033 49.31 43.55 47.17
C GLN A 1033 48.31 42.41 46.94
N LEU A 1034 47.02 42.74 46.90
CA LEU A 1034 45.95 41.79 46.67
C LEU A 1034 45.80 41.42 45.19
N ASN A 1035 46.38 42.20 44.28
CA ASN A 1035 46.49 41.89 42.86
C ASN A 1035 47.92 41.40 42.54
N ASN A 1036 48.16 40.79 41.37
CA ASN A 1036 49.33 39.92 41.13
C ASN A 1036 50.68 40.67 40.95
N GLY A 1037 50.96 41.69 41.76
CA GLY A 1037 52.18 42.52 41.74
C GLY A 1037 52.31 43.44 40.53
N THR A 1038 51.44 43.31 39.53
CA THR A 1038 51.46 44.12 38.31
C THR A 1038 50.56 45.34 38.36
N PHE A 1039 49.71 45.50 39.39
CA PHE A 1039 48.89 46.69 39.63
C PHE A 1039 49.70 47.79 40.31
N THR A 1040 50.59 48.43 39.56
CA THR A 1040 51.56 49.41 40.08
C THR A 1040 51.11 50.86 39.88
N GLN A 1041 50.29 51.13 38.85
CA GLN A 1041 49.80 52.47 38.50
C GLN A 1041 48.32 52.60 38.86
N ILE A 1042 48.02 53.05 40.09
CA ILE A 1042 46.67 53.16 40.62
C ILE A 1042 46.33 54.63 40.89
N ASN A 1043 45.26 55.14 40.28
CA ASN A 1043 44.61 56.38 40.70
C ASN A 1043 43.42 56.04 41.59
N ASN A 1044 43.47 56.46 42.85
CA ASN A 1044 42.40 56.26 43.83
C ASN A 1044 41.92 57.56 44.48
N ALA A 1045 42.20 58.72 43.88
CA ALA A 1045 41.99 60.03 44.49
C ALA A 1045 40.53 60.34 44.90
N GLY A 1046 39.55 59.57 44.39
CA GLY A 1046 38.14 59.66 44.79
C GLY A 1046 37.62 58.49 45.64
N ALA A 1047 38.35 57.36 45.74
CA ALA A 1047 37.85 56.15 46.38
C ALA A 1047 38.14 56.11 47.90
N THR A 1048 37.23 55.52 48.67
CA THR A 1048 37.38 55.31 50.12
C THR A 1048 37.52 53.83 50.45
N THR A 1049 38.14 53.50 51.58
CA THR A 1049 38.27 52.10 52.02
C THR A 1049 36.93 51.59 52.56
N GLY A 1050 36.41 50.51 51.96
CA GLY A 1050 35.32 49.71 52.51
C GLY A 1050 35.86 48.52 53.31
N SER A 1051 35.10 48.02 54.29
CA SER A 1051 35.40 46.77 55.00
C SER A 1051 34.16 45.86 54.98
N GLN A 1052 34.32 44.56 54.70
CA GLN A 1052 33.19 43.63 54.71
C GLN A 1052 32.42 43.70 56.04
N GLY A 1053 31.09 43.92 55.97
CA GLY A 1053 30.23 44.04 57.14
C GLY A 1053 30.09 45.44 57.74
N ASN A 1054 30.61 46.49 57.08
CA ASN A 1054 30.44 47.88 57.49
C ASN A 1054 29.64 48.63 56.41
N PRO A 1055 28.50 49.27 56.75
CA PRO A 1055 27.71 49.97 55.74
C PRO A 1055 28.55 51.12 55.14
N PRO A 1056 28.53 51.31 53.80
CA PRO A 1056 27.63 50.71 52.81
C PRO A 1056 28.13 49.49 52.02
N CYS A 1057 29.18 48.76 52.40
CA CYS A 1057 29.57 47.52 51.72
C CYS A 1057 28.93 46.27 52.34
N PRO A 1058 27.87 45.71 51.71
CA PRO A 1058 27.13 44.55 52.22
C PRO A 1058 27.85 43.23 52.05
#